data_AF-A0A088RTR1-F1
#
_entry.id   AF-A0A088RTR1-F1
#
_cell.length_a   1.000
_cell.length_b   1.000
_cell.length_c   1.000
_cell.angle_alpha   90.00
_cell.angle_beta   90.00
_cell.angle_gamma   90.00
#
_symmetry.space_group_name_H-M   'P 1'
#
loop_
_entity.id
_entity.type
_entity.pdbx_description
1 polymer ?
#
loop_
_entity_poly.entity_id
_entity_poly.type
_entity_poly.pdbx_seq_one_letter_code
_entity_poly.pdbx_strand_id
1 'polypeptide(L)'
;MSEGAVRQLSIPASWVHTDLQKLRLRLERVAVTVQIKELEDHRRYVESQVGAVERRTSRQRFRIEQLTKELQSLTAELAPELTLLEEGHHIAEGMRNQLHYQKMISRAYSSYSGEVTGLSPTSSVGTVDLRISMVCPLSVQGLSLLPRCVANAAPPKAADVDAFLWRYAPLFQWSEEEQAVKPPFFFDEPCLMERGTDGSLSASEESGVFGAVVCRNAACPYWHRDQLTHVKMAVKVFLDSVRCQSVLDEHLCAVTHTTACLARHAYHADSISLVCALLCEVLQTLIATGLHVRLLTGKQSTRAMMSAPTVKATDVPRAAPSRGALLRRAEEVERWGAVEQQQRQHSLSIDPFPLATAAAVQFQLHPTSLSWRCMLAAVEDVSQRRWLGRQGVELFPSSPELHLQYVLAVLSSGGGVAEVVESCLAACRTLSAQAAASVVAGLDCGQYATSVARHVAYFLARVFVHVAQTDTATALAFLAPLLSSDAEAGVAALLLPLARQNLTLLMVALRRTGHLYYAKFLPLAAISDIALELSPPDGANPSESGRDALYASLKLVTSYKRDHFDAQLVSSCDAALQISLLRTFSYRLAYIERVVEKTVPESPLSQAVLYSEYVDAVAQQQSVHAAVLVADALARNEGASCTLILLLRGRLRMWGASLSPDAQNVVLEFCTANHLSLDELGDPSHLRDAFQQPSFSRSSPVEWVCAYALHVMWTSGDEAAAESVWERMNALPVELLIHDAVATAFCFHILLQLSGEARSATLFHRTVRRCLSLFLEAHLLSWSAVEGSAGDMIGLPHYLSLCIYQDVPLLLGPSTGDTFAWRCLVLEVAASLGVLHPLLVAD
;
A
#
# COMPACT_ATOMS: atom_id res chain seq x y z
N MET A 1 -21.44 33.37 -19.61
CA MET A 1 -20.85 34.42 -18.76
C MET A 1 -21.88 34.76 -17.68
N SER A 2 -21.85 34.01 -16.58
CA SER A 2 -22.65 34.27 -15.37
C SER A 2 -21.65 34.41 -14.24
N GLU A 3 -21.54 35.62 -13.68
CA GLU A 3 -20.76 35.91 -12.49
C GLU A 3 -21.29 35.04 -11.34
N GLY A 4 -20.55 33.99 -11.01
CA GLY A 4 -20.79 33.19 -9.81
C GLY A 4 -20.50 34.07 -8.60
N ALA A 5 -21.53 34.33 -7.80
CA ALA A 5 -21.43 34.98 -6.51
C ALA A 5 -20.31 34.32 -5.68
N VAL A 6 -19.23 35.07 -5.45
CA VAL A 6 -18.24 34.75 -4.42
C VAL A 6 -19.02 34.72 -3.11
N ARG A 7 -19.30 33.52 -2.58
CA ARG A 7 -19.72 33.38 -1.18
C ARG A 7 -18.65 34.09 -0.36
N GLN A 8 -18.98 35.25 0.21
CA GLN A 8 -18.09 35.94 1.13
C GLN A 8 -17.72 34.95 2.23
N LEU A 9 -16.45 34.56 2.27
CA LEU A 9 -15.90 33.80 3.39
C LEU A 9 -16.11 34.65 4.64
N SER A 10 -17.00 34.22 5.53
CA SER A 10 -17.23 34.89 6.81
C SER A 10 -16.04 34.61 7.74
N ILE A 11 -14.97 35.37 7.57
CA ILE A 11 -13.80 35.35 8.47
C ILE A 11 -14.14 36.25 9.66
N PRO A 12 -14.19 35.72 10.90
CA PRO A 12 -14.47 36.53 12.08
C PRO A 12 -13.46 37.68 12.24
N ALA A 13 -13.94 38.89 12.55
CA ALA A 13 -13.08 40.08 12.70
C ALA A 13 -12.01 39.90 13.80
N SER A 14 -12.28 39.06 14.80
CA SER A 14 -11.35 38.70 15.87
C SER A 14 -10.13 37.91 15.40
N TRP A 15 -10.12 37.36 14.18
CA TRP A 15 -9.00 36.57 13.66
C TRP A 15 -7.98 37.40 12.88
N VAL A 16 -8.28 38.68 12.61
CA VAL A 16 -7.43 39.56 11.79
C VAL A 16 -6.44 40.30 12.69
N HIS A 17 -5.28 39.69 12.94
CA HIS A 17 -4.17 40.32 13.69
C HIS A 17 -3.60 41.55 12.95
N THR A 18 -3.01 42.50 13.69
CA THR A 18 -2.38 43.71 13.12
C THR A 18 -1.24 43.40 12.16
N ASP A 19 -0.56 42.26 12.31
CA ASP A 19 0.49 41.82 11.38
C ASP A 19 -0.07 41.24 10.07
N LEU A 20 -1.28 40.65 10.06
CA LEU A 20 -2.02 40.35 8.83
C LEU A 20 -2.47 41.64 8.14
N GLN A 21 -2.85 42.68 8.89
CA GLN A 21 -3.10 44.00 8.31
C GLN A 21 -1.83 44.63 7.73
N LYS A 22 -0.66 44.50 8.39
CA LYS A 22 0.63 44.99 7.85
C LYS A 22 1.10 44.18 6.64
N LEU A 23 0.89 42.86 6.62
CA LEU A 23 1.21 41.99 5.49
C LEU A 23 0.27 42.28 4.31
N ARG A 24 -1.04 42.41 4.55
CA ARG A 24 -2.02 42.89 3.57
C ARG A 24 -1.64 44.25 3.00
N LEU A 25 -1.27 45.22 3.84
CA LEU A 25 -0.82 46.56 3.40
C LEU A 25 0.53 46.53 2.67
N ARG A 26 1.44 45.58 2.97
CA ARG A 26 2.69 45.38 2.24
C ARG A 26 2.47 44.68 0.90
N LEU A 27 1.63 43.65 0.86
CA LEU A 27 1.26 42.90 -0.35
C LEU A 27 0.39 43.75 -1.28
N GLU A 28 -0.52 44.58 -0.78
CA GLU A 28 -1.26 45.57 -1.56
C GLU A 28 -0.29 46.62 -2.15
N ARG A 29 0.74 47.06 -1.41
CA ARG A 29 1.77 47.97 -1.96
C ARG A 29 2.64 47.30 -3.04
N VAL A 30 3.02 46.04 -2.87
CA VAL A 30 3.84 45.28 -3.83
C VAL A 30 3.04 44.85 -5.06
N ALA A 31 1.80 44.41 -4.89
CA ALA A 31 0.90 44.06 -6.00
C ALA A 31 0.55 45.29 -6.85
N VAL A 32 0.36 46.46 -6.24
CA VAL A 32 0.14 47.73 -6.96
C VAL A 32 1.41 48.18 -7.71
N THR A 33 2.61 48.03 -7.12
CA THR A 33 3.86 48.39 -7.83
C THR A 33 4.21 47.42 -8.96
N VAL A 34 3.92 46.11 -8.79
CA VAL A 34 4.12 45.11 -9.85
C VAL A 34 3.06 45.24 -10.94
N GLN A 35 1.77 45.44 -10.63
CA GLN A 35 0.73 45.69 -11.63
C GLN A 35 0.97 46.97 -12.43
N ILE A 36 1.45 48.05 -11.81
CA ILE A 36 1.78 49.28 -12.54
C ILE A 36 2.96 49.03 -13.50
N LYS A 37 4.00 48.32 -13.05
CA LYS A 37 5.14 48.00 -13.90
C LYS A 37 4.77 47.04 -15.03
N GLU A 38 3.98 46.00 -14.75
CA GLU A 38 3.46 45.08 -15.77
C GLU A 38 2.55 45.80 -16.75
N LEU A 39 1.66 46.70 -16.31
CA LEU A 39 0.82 47.50 -17.20
C LEU A 39 1.63 48.50 -18.03
N GLU A 40 2.70 49.09 -17.48
CA GLU A 40 3.61 49.97 -18.23
C GLU A 40 4.43 49.20 -19.27
N ASP A 41 4.95 48.02 -18.91
CA ASP A 41 5.70 47.16 -19.82
C ASP A 41 4.78 46.54 -20.88
N HIS A 42 3.55 46.16 -20.51
CA HIS A 42 2.52 45.72 -21.46
C HIS A 42 2.07 46.86 -22.37
N ARG A 43 1.93 48.10 -21.86
CA ARG A 43 1.61 49.27 -22.69
C ARG A 43 2.73 49.55 -23.69
N ARG A 44 4.00 49.54 -23.27
CA ARG A 44 5.15 49.73 -24.17
C ARG A 44 5.28 48.59 -25.19
N TYR A 45 5.02 47.35 -24.77
CA TYR A 45 5.01 46.20 -25.66
C TYR A 45 3.87 46.30 -26.68
N VAL A 46 2.65 46.64 -26.24
CA VAL A 46 1.49 46.82 -27.13
C VAL A 46 1.70 48.02 -28.06
N GLU A 47 2.23 49.15 -27.59
CA GLU A 47 2.59 50.31 -28.45
C GLU A 47 3.63 49.94 -29.51
N SER A 48 4.64 49.15 -29.14
CA SER A 48 5.65 48.60 -30.06
C SER A 48 5.04 47.61 -31.07
N GLN A 49 4.19 46.70 -30.60
CA GLN A 49 3.51 45.71 -31.44
C GLN A 49 2.48 46.38 -32.36
N VAL A 50 1.74 47.39 -31.90
CA VAL A 50 0.81 48.18 -32.72
C VAL A 50 1.59 48.95 -33.78
N GLY A 51 2.70 49.61 -33.42
CA GLY A 51 3.55 50.29 -34.41
C GLY A 51 4.19 49.34 -35.43
N ALA A 52 4.54 48.11 -35.03
CA ALA A 52 5.05 47.08 -35.93
C ALA A 52 3.93 46.48 -36.80
N VAL A 53 2.75 46.25 -36.22
CA VAL A 53 1.54 45.79 -36.90
C VAL A 53 1.12 46.84 -37.91
N GLU A 54 0.92 48.11 -37.58
CA GLU A 54 0.54 49.17 -38.52
C GLU A 54 1.48 49.27 -39.72
N ARG A 55 2.81 49.17 -39.51
CA ARG A 55 3.77 49.11 -40.63
C ARG A 55 3.62 47.83 -41.45
N ARG A 56 3.35 46.68 -40.80
CA ARG A 56 3.10 45.39 -41.46
C ARG A 56 1.75 45.38 -42.19
N THR A 57 0.66 45.91 -41.63
CA THR A 57 -0.66 46.05 -42.26
C THR A 57 -0.62 47.04 -43.41
N SER A 58 0.18 48.11 -43.32
CA SER A 58 0.37 49.03 -44.45
C SER A 58 1.08 48.34 -45.62
N ARG A 59 2.15 47.58 -45.34
CA ARG A 59 2.85 46.75 -46.33
C ARG A 59 1.98 45.60 -46.85
N GLN A 60 1.17 44.98 -45.99
CA GLN A 60 0.25 43.90 -46.36
C GLN A 60 -0.97 44.41 -47.12
N ARG A 61 -1.49 45.61 -46.87
CA ARG A 61 -2.55 46.23 -47.68
C ARG A 61 -2.07 46.50 -49.10
N PHE A 62 -0.86 47.04 -49.23
CA PHE A 62 -0.22 47.21 -50.54
C PHE A 62 0.04 45.86 -51.25
N ARG A 63 0.49 44.85 -50.50
CA ARG A 63 0.66 43.47 -51.00
C ARG A 63 -0.67 42.81 -51.37
N ILE A 64 -1.74 43.06 -50.62
CA ILE A 64 -3.10 42.56 -50.87
C ILE A 64 -3.65 43.23 -52.13
N GLU A 65 -3.45 44.52 -52.36
CA GLU A 65 -3.86 45.16 -53.62
C GLU A 65 -3.12 44.57 -54.84
N GLN A 66 -1.84 44.22 -54.70
CA GLN A 66 -1.08 43.48 -55.72
C GLN A 66 -1.61 42.05 -55.90
N LEU A 67 -1.78 41.30 -54.82
CA LEU A 67 -2.27 39.92 -54.83
C LEU A 67 -3.73 39.84 -55.26
N THR A 68 -4.56 40.87 -55.06
CA THR A 68 -5.95 40.87 -55.51
C THR A 68 -6.02 41.02 -57.03
N LYS A 69 -5.07 41.74 -57.65
CA LYS A 69 -4.92 41.79 -59.11
C LYS A 69 -4.40 40.47 -59.68
N GLU A 70 -3.44 39.83 -59.02
CA GLU A 70 -2.96 38.50 -59.41
C GLU A 70 -4.02 37.41 -59.19
N LEU A 71 -4.78 37.48 -58.10
CA LEU A 71 -5.87 36.56 -57.77
C LEU A 71 -7.04 36.74 -58.74
N GLN A 72 -7.35 37.95 -59.19
CA GLN A 72 -8.32 38.14 -60.30
C GLN A 72 -7.86 37.50 -61.61
N SER A 73 -6.55 37.47 -61.90
CA SER A 73 -6.01 36.77 -63.08
C SER A 73 -6.00 35.25 -62.91
N LEU A 74 -5.58 34.76 -61.74
CA LEU A 74 -5.52 33.33 -61.42
C LEU A 74 -6.90 32.71 -61.23
N THR A 75 -7.90 33.47 -60.75
CA THR A 75 -9.29 32.98 -60.62
C THR A 75 -9.96 32.83 -61.99
N ALA A 76 -9.54 33.61 -62.99
CA ALA A 76 -9.96 33.42 -64.38
C ALA A 76 -9.29 32.19 -65.03
N GLU A 77 -8.11 31.79 -64.55
CA GLU A 77 -7.36 30.60 -65.00
C GLU A 77 -7.78 29.31 -64.27
N LEU A 78 -8.21 29.39 -63.00
CA LEU A 78 -8.57 28.23 -62.15
C LEU A 78 -10.02 27.75 -62.29
N ALA A 79 -10.91 28.57 -62.89
CA ALA A 79 -12.32 28.23 -63.09
C ALA A 79 -12.56 26.91 -63.88
N PRO A 80 -11.82 26.60 -64.95
CA PRO A 80 -11.97 25.31 -65.66
C PRO A 80 -11.33 24.11 -64.93
N GLU A 81 -10.34 24.32 -64.07
CA GLU A 81 -9.68 23.23 -63.32
C GLU A 81 -10.49 22.77 -62.10
N LEU A 82 -11.23 23.68 -61.45
CA LEU A 82 -12.14 23.34 -60.34
C LEU A 82 -13.34 22.50 -60.81
N THR A 83 -13.86 22.73 -62.02
CA THR A 83 -14.91 21.88 -62.61
C THR A 83 -14.44 20.45 -62.88
N LEU A 84 -13.16 20.25 -63.25
CA LEU A 84 -12.57 18.92 -63.43
C LEU A 84 -12.29 18.19 -62.09
N LEU A 85 -12.04 18.96 -61.02
CA LEU A 85 -11.73 18.42 -59.69
C LEU A 85 -12.99 17.99 -58.91
N GLU A 86 -14.11 18.68 -59.12
CA GLU A 86 -15.45 18.30 -58.62
C GLU A 86 -15.97 17.03 -59.31
N GLU A 87 -15.77 16.88 -60.63
CA GLU A 87 -16.07 15.62 -61.35
C GLU A 87 -15.21 14.45 -60.85
N GLY A 88 -13.93 14.69 -60.55
CA GLY A 88 -13.04 13.70 -59.95
C GLY A 88 -13.44 13.27 -58.52
N HIS A 89 -13.94 14.20 -57.71
CA HIS A 89 -14.44 13.90 -56.35
C HIS A 89 -15.73 13.09 -56.38
N HIS A 90 -16.65 13.36 -57.31
CA HIS A 90 -17.86 12.56 -57.48
C HIS A 90 -17.58 11.13 -57.95
N ILE A 91 -16.59 10.94 -58.84
CA ILE A 91 -16.15 9.60 -59.28
C ILE A 91 -15.46 8.83 -58.13
N ALA A 92 -14.61 9.50 -57.34
CA ALA A 92 -13.93 8.88 -56.21
C ALA A 92 -14.89 8.47 -55.06
N GLU A 93 -15.92 9.28 -54.80
CA GLU A 93 -16.96 8.98 -53.81
C GLU A 93 -17.88 7.84 -54.30
N GLY A 94 -18.20 7.80 -55.60
CA GLY A 94 -18.88 6.69 -56.25
C GLY A 94 -18.12 5.35 -56.14
N MET A 95 -16.81 5.34 -56.42
CA MET A 95 -15.99 4.13 -56.28
C MET A 95 -15.83 3.68 -54.83
N ARG A 96 -15.76 4.62 -53.86
CA ARG A 96 -15.64 4.30 -52.42
C ARG A 96 -16.92 3.62 -51.88
N ASN A 97 -18.09 4.06 -52.35
CA ASN A 97 -19.38 3.45 -51.99
C ASN A 97 -19.59 2.09 -52.66
N GLN A 98 -19.08 1.89 -53.89
CA GLN A 98 -19.14 0.60 -54.60
C GLN A 98 -18.20 -0.46 -53.99
N LEU A 99 -17.01 -0.06 -53.49
CA LEU A 99 -16.07 -0.90 -52.72
C LEU A 99 -16.64 -1.32 -51.35
N HIS A 100 -17.41 -0.44 -50.71
CA HIS A 100 -18.10 -0.74 -49.45
C HIS A 100 -19.22 -1.76 -49.66
N TYR A 101 -19.99 -1.63 -50.75
CA TYR A 101 -21.08 -2.53 -51.11
C TYR A 101 -20.58 -3.94 -51.53
N GLN A 102 -19.48 -4.03 -52.28
CA GLN A 102 -18.89 -5.34 -52.65
C GLN A 102 -18.26 -6.08 -51.45
N LYS A 103 -17.64 -5.36 -50.48
CA LYS A 103 -17.09 -5.99 -49.26
C LYS A 103 -18.16 -6.54 -48.31
N MET A 104 -19.36 -5.97 -48.34
CA MET A 104 -20.52 -6.44 -47.56
C MET A 104 -21.16 -7.68 -48.18
N ILE A 105 -21.22 -7.78 -49.52
CA ILE A 105 -21.82 -8.92 -50.22
C ILE A 105 -20.92 -10.17 -50.17
N SER A 106 -19.59 -10.01 -50.15
CA SER A 106 -18.66 -11.14 -49.98
C SER A 106 -18.65 -11.76 -48.57
N ARG A 107 -19.40 -11.21 -47.61
CA ARG A 107 -19.50 -11.71 -46.22
C ARG A 107 -20.87 -12.31 -45.87
N ALA A 108 -21.83 -12.31 -46.80
CA ALA A 108 -23.21 -12.75 -46.53
C ALA A 108 -23.61 -14.10 -47.17
N TYR A 109 -22.71 -14.80 -47.86
CA TYR A 109 -22.98 -16.15 -48.39
C TYR A 109 -21.80 -17.12 -48.18
N SER A 110 -21.68 -17.67 -46.97
CA SER A 110 -21.26 -19.07 -46.77
C SER A 110 -21.47 -19.49 -45.30
N SER A 111 -22.73 -19.70 -44.92
CA SER A 111 -23.03 -20.77 -43.98
C SER A 111 -22.71 -22.10 -44.66
N TYR A 112 -21.68 -22.82 -44.20
CA TYR A 112 -21.72 -24.24 -43.84
C TYR A 112 -20.30 -24.82 -43.59
N SER A 113 -20.18 -25.50 -42.46
CA SER A 113 -19.14 -26.44 -42.02
C SER A 113 -17.81 -25.89 -41.47
N GLY A 114 -17.49 -26.31 -40.24
CA GLY A 114 -16.12 -26.56 -39.78
C GLY A 114 -15.54 -25.61 -38.73
N GLU A 115 -15.53 -26.09 -37.48
CA GLU A 115 -14.48 -25.88 -36.46
C GLU A 115 -14.11 -24.46 -35.94
N VAL A 116 -14.30 -24.31 -34.62
CA VAL A 116 -13.37 -23.75 -33.60
C VAL A 116 -12.97 -22.25 -33.67
N THR A 117 -13.05 -21.61 -32.49
CA THR A 117 -12.45 -20.32 -32.06
C THR A 117 -13.06 -18.99 -32.53
N GLY A 118 -13.13 -18.02 -31.61
CA GLY A 118 -13.16 -16.59 -31.94
C GLY A 118 -14.07 -15.72 -31.08
N LEU A 119 -13.61 -15.37 -29.89
CA LEU A 119 -14.11 -14.25 -29.09
C LEU A 119 -14.22 -12.98 -29.94
N SER A 120 -15.41 -12.38 -30.01
CA SER A 120 -15.60 -11.04 -30.59
C SER A 120 -15.15 -9.96 -29.59
N PRO A 121 -14.28 -9.02 -29.99
CA PRO A 121 -14.04 -7.77 -29.28
C PRO A 121 -15.08 -6.71 -29.69
N THR A 122 -15.13 -5.62 -28.92
CA THR A 122 -15.73 -4.29 -29.20
C THR A 122 -17.16 -4.00 -28.71
N SER A 123 -17.26 -3.51 -27.48
CA SER A 123 -17.74 -2.14 -27.21
C SER A 123 -17.13 -1.63 -25.91
N SER A 124 -16.19 -0.70 -26.05
CA SER A 124 -15.32 -0.15 -25.04
C SER A 124 -15.98 1.03 -24.32
N VAL A 125 -16.57 0.76 -23.16
CA VAL A 125 -16.52 1.64 -21.99
C VAL A 125 -16.25 0.68 -20.84
N GLY A 126 -15.04 0.77 -20.26
CA GLY A 126 -14.48 -0.24 -19.36
C GLY A 126 -15.32 -0.43 -18.10
N THR A 127 -16.25 -1.39 -18.14
CA THR A 127 -16.62 -2.14 -16.95
C THR A 127 -15.41 -2.96 -16.58
N VAL A 128 -14.59 -2.45 -15.66
CA VAL A 128 -13.62 -3.25 -14.94
C VAL A 128 -14.35 -4.50 -14.47
N ASP A 129 -13.87 -5.67 -14.88
CA ASP A 129 -14.45 -6.93 -14.45
C ASP A 129 -14.29 -6.97 -12.92
N LEU A 130 -15.37 -6.69 -12.19
CA LEU A 130 -15.48 -6.69 -10.71
C LEU A 130 -15.07 -8.05 -10.08
N ARG A 131 -14.68 -9.02 -10.90
CA ARG A 131 -14.24 -10.38 -10.55
C ARG A 131 -12.78 -10.46 -10.09
N ILE A 132 -11.97 -9.42 -10.31
CA ILE A 132 -10.54 -9.39 -9.96
C ILE A 132 -10.36 -8.57 -8.67
N SER A 133 -9.89 -9.21 -7.60
CA SER A 133 -9.56 -8.51 -6.34
C SER A 133 -8.58 -7.35 -6.62
N MET A 134 -8.93 -6.14 -6.19
CA MET A 134 -8.06 -4.97 -6.31
C MET A 134 -7.18 -4.86 -5.06
N VAL A 135 -6.13 -5.67 -5.00
CA VAL A 135 -5.14 -5.63 -3.91
C VAL A 135 -4.30 -4.36 -4.02
N CYS A 136 -3.85 -3.81 -2.88
CA CYS A 136 -2.85 -2.74 -2.89
C CYS A 136 -1.58 -3.21 -3.61
N PRO A 137 -1.04 -2.44 -4.58
CA PRO A 137 0.14 -2.86 -5.36
C PRO A 137 1.46 -2.77 -4.57
N LEU A 138 1.40 -2.31 -3.33
CA LEU A 138 2.52 -2.12 -2.41
C LEU A 138 2.20 -2.72 -1.05
N SER A 139 3.23 -3.18 -0.35
CA SER A 139 3.20 -3.57 1.05
C SER A 139 4.33 -2.90 1.82
N VAL A 140 4.34 -3.07 3.14
CA VAL A 140 5.38 -2.55 4.01
C VAL A 140 6.42 -3.64 4.25
N GLN A 141 7.69 -3.32 4.00
CA GLN A 141 8.80 -4.27 4.08
C GLN A 141 8.90 -4.88 5.48
N GLY A 142 9.10 -6.20 5.53
CA GLY A 142 9.19 -6.96 6.78
C GLY A 142 7.85 -7.18 7.46
N LEU A 143 6.90 -6.23 7.37
CA LEU A 143 5.56 -6.39 7.92
C LEU A 143 4.70 -7.37 7.10
N SER A 144 4.94 -7.46 5.79
CA SER A 144 4.31 -8.47 4.92
C SER A 144 4.65 -9.92 5.32
N LEU A 145 5.73 -10.11 6.08
CA LEU A 145 6.22 -11.42 6.52
C LEU A 145 5.66 -11.82 7.88
N LEU A 146 5.06 -10.88 8.62
CA LEU A 146 4.55 -11.12 9.97
C LEU A 146 3.53 -12.25 10.06
N PRO A 147 2.61 -12.49 9.09
CA PRO A 147 1.72 -13.64 9.14
C PRO A 147 2.48 -14.99 9.24
N ARG A 148 3.72 -15.04 8.73
CA ARG A 148 4.60 -16.22 8.85
C ARG A 148 5.01 -16.46 10.31
N CYS A 149 5.03 -15.45 11.17
CA CYS A 149 5.38 -15.55 12.59
C CYS A 149 4.19 -15.95 13.48
N VAL A 150 2.99 -16.17 12.95
CA VAL A 150 1.75 -16.11 13.74
C VAL A 150 0.89 -17.39 13.63
N ALA A 151 1.34 -18.35 12.84
CA ALA A 151 0.54 -19.50 12.48
C ALA A 151 0.52 -20.59 13.56
N ASN A 152 -0.66 -20.74 14.18
CA ASN A 152 -1.00 -21.93 14.96
C ASN A 152 -1.56 -23.00 14.03
N ALA A 153 -0.69 -23.92 13.62
CA ALA A 153 -1.09 -25.10 12.87
C ALA A 153 -1.64 -26.15 13.83
N ALA A 154 -2.86 -26.61 13.59
CA ALA A 154 -3.42 -27.77 14.27
C ALA A 154 -3.35 -28.96 13.30
N PRO A 155 -2.99 -30.17 13.78
CA PRO A 155 -2.99 -31.35 12.90
C PRO A 155 -4.40 -31.55 12.33
N PRO A 156 -4.54 -31.60 11.00
CA PRO A 156 -5.84 -31.69 10.38
C PRO A 156 -6.48 -33.06 10.64
N LYS A 157 -7.80 -33.09 10.81
CA LYS A 157 -8.55 -34.35 10.92
C LYS A 157 -8.92 -34.81 9.51
N ALA A 158 -8.47 -36.02 9.13
CA ALA A 158 -8.69 -36.56 7.78
C ALA A 158 -10.14 -36.42 7.30
N ALA A 159 -11.12 -36.79 8.14
CA ALA A 159 -12.54 -36.69 7.80
C ALA A 159 -13.01 -35.25 7.47
N ASP A 160 -12.50 -34.23 8.18
CA ASP A 160 -12.82 -32.83 7.91
C ASP A 160 -12.12 -32.36 6.62
N VAL A 161 -10.90 -32.82 6.36
CA VAL A 161 -10.16 -32.51 5.13
C VAL A 161 -10.84 -33.12 3.91
N ASP A 162 -11.19 -34.40 3.97
CA ASP A 162 -11.85 -35.11 2.87
C ASP A 162 -13.19 -34.47 2.54
N ALA A 163 -13.98 -34.11 3.56
CA ALA A 163 -15.23 -33.39 3.36
C ALA A 163 -15.01 -32.01 2.69
N PHE A 164 -13.94 -31.30 3.07
CA PHE A 164 -13.59 -30.01 2.50
C PHE A 164 -13.17 -30.13 1.04
N LEU A 165 -12.26 -31.05 0.73
CA LEU A 165 -11.81 -31.32 -0.63
C LEU A 165 -12.97 -31.80 -1.50
N TRP A 166 -13.79 -32.74 -1.03
CA TRP A 166 -14.96 -33.21 -1.76
C TRP A 166 -15.94 -32.07 -2.13
N ARG A 167 -16.13 -31.11 -1.23
CA ARG A 167 -17.05 -29.98 -1.44
C ARG A 167 -16.47 -28.87 -2.32
N TYR A 168 -15.19 -28.54 -2.15
CA TYR A 168 -14.59 -27.32 -2.70
C TYR A 168 -13.53 -27.58 -3.78
N ALA A 169 -12.91 -28.75 -3.79
CA ALA A 169 -11.85 -29.14 -4.73
C ALA A 169 -11.86 -30.66 -5.00
N PRO A 170 -12.95 -31.24 -5.55
CA PRO A 170 -13.16 -32.70 -5.61
C PRO A 170 -12.18 -33.47 -6.50
N LEU A 171 -11.33 -32.77 -7.26
CA LEU A 171 -10.26 -33.34 -8.06
C LEU A 171 -8.97 -33.59 -7.25
N PHE A 172 -8.89 -33.06 -6.03
CA PHE A 172 -7.71 -33.13 -5.18
C PHE A 172 -7.95 -34.15 -4.08
N GLN A 173 -6.88 -34.83 -3.66
CA GLN A 173 -6.94 -35.88 -2.64
C GLN A 173 -6.05 -35.50 -1.46
N TRP A 174 -6.41 -35.99 -0.28
CA TRP A 174 -5.57 -35.87 0.91
C TRP A 174 -4.68 -37.11 1.03
N SER A 175 -3.38 -36.90 1.22
CA SER A 175 -2.45 -37.96 1.63
C SER A 175 -2.27 -37.89 3.13
N GLU A 176 -2.80 -38.87 3.87
CA GLU A 176 -2.61 -38.96 5.32
C GLU A 176 -1.14 -39.22 5.69
N GLU A 177 -0.42 -40.02 4.89
CA GLU A 177 0.99 -40.36 5.14
C GLU A 177 1.89 -39.13 5.03
N GLU A 178 1.69 -38.32 4.00
CA GLU A 178 2.49 -37.11 3.78
C GLU A 178 1.87 -35.85 4.42
N GLN A 179 0.67 -35.95 4.99
CA GLN A 179 -0.14 -34.82 5.47
C GLN A 179 -0.24 -33.69 4.42
N ALA A 180 -0.50 -34.05 3.17
CA ALA A 180 -0.40 -33.15 2.04
C ALA A 180 -1.55 -33.31 1.02
N VAL A 181 -1.98 -32.19 0.43
CA VAL A 181 -2.90 -32.17 -0.71
C VAL A 181 -2.17 -32.64 -1.97
N LYS A 182 -2.68 -33.69 -2.59
CA LYS A 182 -2.20 -34.24 -3.86
C LYS A 182 -3.00 -33.67 -5.05
N PRO A 183 -2.31 -33.29 -6.14
CA PRO A 183 -2.99 -32.89 -7.37
C PRO A 183 -3.75 -34.07 -7.98
N PRO A 184 -4.75 -33.83 -8.84
CA PRO A 184 -5.46 -34.90 -9.54
C PRO A 184 -4.50 -35.83 -10.31
N PHE A 185 -4.69 -37.14 -10.15
CA PHE A 185 -4.08 -38.14 -11.03
C PHE A 185 -4.84 -38.16 -12.37
N PHE A 186 -4.20 -37.73 -13.46
CA PHE A 186 -4.84 -37.58 -14.78
C PHE A 186 -5.05 -38.89 -15.57
N PHE A 187 -5.01 -40.06 -14.93
CA PHE A 187 -5.26 -41.34 -15.60
C PHE A 187 -6.31 -42.16 -14.83
N ASP A 188 -7.42 -42.43 -15.52
CA ASP A 188 -8.46 -43.44 -15.25
C ASP A 188 -9.51 -43.23 -14.12
N GLU A 189 -10.13 -42.04 -13.98
CA GLU A 189 -11.36 -41.90 -13.15
C GLU A 189 -12.48 -41.00 -13.72
N PRO A 190 -13.76 -41.28 -13.38
CA PRO A 190 -14.91 -40.88 -14.18
C PRO A 190 -15.41 -39.45 -13.94
N CYS A 191 -16.21 -39.02 -14.92
CA CYS A 191 -17.23 -37.98 -14.86
C CYS A 191 -17.62 -37.48 -13.46
N LEU A 192 -17.24 -36.26 -13.13
CA LEU A 192 -17.72 -35.56 -11.94
C LEU A 192 -19.26 -35.14 -12.08
N MET A 193 -19.97 -35.27 -13.22
CA MET A 193 -21.42 -34.95 -13.38
C MET A 193 -22.28 -36.20 -13.59
N GLU A 194 -22.40 -37.01 -12.56
CA GLU A 194 -23.60 -37.82 -12.37
C GLU A 194 -24.10 -37.62 -10.93
N ARG A 195 -25.20 -36.86 -10.81
CA ARG A 195 -26.22 -37.16 -9.81
C ARG A 195 -27.38 -37.80 -10.56
N GLY A 196 -27.63 -39.08 -10.29
CA GLY A 196 -28.90 -39.76 -10.55
C GLY A 196 -28.82 -40.97 -11.48
N THR A 197 -28.56 -42.15 -10.91
CA THR A 197 -28.57 -43.47 -11.57
C THR A 197 -29.94 -44.15 -11.64
N ASP A 198 -31.05 -43.44 -11.45
CA ASP A 198 -32.38 -43.99 -11.68
C ASP A 198 -33.11 -43.05 -12.63
N GLY A 199 -33.24 -43.45 -13.90
CA GLY A 199 -33.75 -42.63 -15.02
C GLY A 199 -35.23 -42.21 -14.90
N SER A 200 -35.59 -41.49 -13.85
CA SER A 200 -36.86 -40.81 -13.69
C SER A 200 -36.63 -39.34 -13.34
N LEU A 201 -37.22 -38.45 -14.13
CA LEU A 201 -37.35 -37.04 -13.82
C LEU A 201 -38.32 -36.90 -12.64
N SER A 202 -37.79 -36.62 -11.45
CA SER A 202 -38.55 -35.94 -10.40
C SER A 202 -37.75 -34.71 -9.95
N ALA A 203 -37.74 -33.68 -10.80
CA ALA A 203 -37.72 -32.33 -10.27
C ALA A 203 -39.12 -32.08 -9.72
N SER A 204 -39.24 -31.99 -8.39
CA SER A 204 -40.27 -31.14 -7.80
C SER A 204 -40.00 -29.73 -8.32
N GLU A 205 -40.84 -29.27 -9.23
CA GLU A 205 -40.95 -27.86 -9.57
C GLU A 205 -41.22 -27.09 -8.28
N GLU A 206 -40.22 -26.38 -7.76
CA GLU A 206 -40.43 -25.11 -7.10
C GLU A 206 -39.08 -24.42 -6.86
N SER A 207 -38.92 -23.26 -7.50
CA SER A 207 -37.81 -22.30 -7.49
C SER A 207 -36.77 -22.47 -8.60
N GLY A 208 -36.96 -21.69 -9.66
CA GLY A 208 -36.15 -21.68 -10.86
C GLY A 208 -34.84 -20.88 -10.77
N VAL A 209 -34.06 -21.11 -11.83
CA VAL A 209 -32.92 -20.33 -12.35
C VAL A 209 -31.53 -20.67 -11.78
N PHE A 210 -30.86 -21.62 -12.43
CA PHE A 210 -29.56 -21.50 -13.15
C PHE A 210 -28.85 -22.86 -13.22
N GLY A 211 -28.44 -23.29 -14.42
CA GLY A 211 -27.48 -24.38 -14.58
C GLY A 211 -27.54 -25.11 -15.91
N ALA A 212 -26.72 -24.68 -16.89
CA ALA A 212 -26.40 -25.54 -18.02
C ALA A 212 -25.54 -26.72 -17.51
N VAL A 213 -26.06 -27.93 -17.69
CA VAL A 213 -25.48 -29.20 -17.26
C VAL A 213 -24.29 -29.56 -18.18
N VAL A 214 -23.04 -29.38 -17.73
CA VAL A 214 -21.81 -29.71 -18.50
C VAL A 214 -21.32 -31.14 -18.20
N CYS A 215 -21.40 -32.02 -19.20
CA CYS A 215 -20.94 -33.41 -19.23
C CYS A 215 -19.57 -33.64 -18.57
N ARG A 216 -19.44 -34.74 -17.84
CA ARG A 216 -18.13 -35.26 -17.44
C ARG A 216 -18.13 -36.74 -17.92
N ASN A 217 -17.09 -37.27 -18.54
CA ASN A 217 -16.96 -38.69 -18.95
C ASN A 217 -15.52 -38.80 -19.46
N ALA A 218 -14.77 -39.83 -19.06
CA ALA A 218 -13.37 -39.99 -19.44
C ALA A 218 -13.19 -40.34 -20.93
N ALA A 219 -14.25 -40.77 -21.63
CA ALA A 219 -14.30 -40.89 -23.08
C ALA A 219 -14.81 -39.62 -23.79
N CYS A 220 -15.01 -38.51 -23.06
CA CYS A 220 -15.48 -37.26 -23.66
C CYS A 220 -14.34 -36.62 -24.48
N PRO A 221 -14.47 -36.52 -25.82
CA PRO A 221 -13.42 -35.96 -26.67
C PRO A 221 -13.13 -34.48 -26.38
N TYR A 222 -13.97 -33.79 -25.58
CA TYR A 222 -13.78 -32.41 -25.15
C TYR A 222 -12.84 -32.26 -23.95
N TRP A 223 -12.68 -33.26 -23.08
CA TRP A 223 -11.77 -33.16 -21.92
C TRP A 223 -10.29 -33.18 -22.34
N HIS A 224 -9.97 -33.82 -23.47
CA HIS A 224 -8.60 -33.91 -24.01
C HIS A 224 -8.17 -32.69 -24.86
N ARG A 225 -9.11 -31.85 -25.34
CA ARG A 225 -8.79 -30.71 -26.22
C ARG A 225 -8.43 -29.42 -25.47
N ASP A 226 -8.82 -29.27 -24.19
CA ASP A 226 -8.54 -28.05 -23.41
C ASP A 226 -8.48 -28.27 -21.88
N GLN A 227 -7.61 -29.20 -21.45
CA GLN A 227 -7.41 -29.55 -20.02
C GLN A 227 -7.01 -28.34 -19.16
N LEU A 228 -6.19 -27.44 -19.69
CA LEU A 228 -5.74 -26.24 -18.97
C LEU A 228 -6.93 -25.33 -18.63
N THR A 229 -7.83 -25.08 -19.59
CA THR A 229 -9.04 -24.29 -19.34
C THR A 229 -9.94 -24.94 -18.30
N HIS A 230 -10.09 -26.27 -18.31
CA HIS A 230 -10.91 -26.97 -17.31
C HIS A 230 -10.34 -26.87 -15.89
N VAL A 231 -9.03 -27.00 -15.72
CA VAL A 231 -8.39 -26.84 -14.40
C VAL A 231 -8.48 -25.38 -13.92
N LYS A 232 -8.33 -24.40 -14.83
CA LYS A 232 -8.60 -22.98 -14.52
C LYS A 232 -10.06 -22.74 -14.11
N MET A 233 -11.02 -23.47 -14.70
CA MET A 233 -12.42 -23.41 -14.28
C MET A 233 -12.64 -24.00 -12.88
N ALA A 234 -11.92 -25.07 -12.51
CA ALA A 234 -11.97 -25.61 -11.14
C ALA A 234 -11.52 -24.58 -10.10
N VAL A 235 -10.46 -23.81 -10.40
CA VAL A 235 -10.03 -22.68 -9.55
C VAL A 235 -11.14 -21.64 -9.40
N LYS A 236 -11.83 -21.28 -10.49
CA LYS A 236 -12.96 -20.32 -10.42
C LYS A 236 -14.10 -20.85 -9.56
N VAL A 237 -14.48 -22.13 -9.72
CA VAL A 237 -15.53 -22.77 -8.91
C VAL A 237 -15.15 -22.77 -7.43
N PHE A 238 -13.90 -23.09 -7.10
CA PHE A 238 -13.37 -23.02 -5.73
C PHE A 238 -13.51 -21.60 -5.17
N LEU A 239 -13.05 -20.59 -5.90
CA LEU A 239 -13.10 -19.19 -5.48
C LEU A 239 -14.54 -18.68 -5.31
N ASP A 240 -15.44 -19.01 -6.23
CA ASP A 240 -16.85 -18.61 -6.15
C ASP A 240 -17.54 -19.26 -4.95
N SER A 241 -17.19 -20.53 -4.66
CA SER A 241 -17.72 -21.26 -3.51
C SER A 241 -17.23 -20.68 -2.18
N VAL A 242 -15.95 -20.32 -2.11
CA VAL A 242 -15.35 -19.63 -0.96
C VAL A 242 -15.99 -18.26 -0.74
N ARG A 243 -16.15 -17.46 -1.80
CA ARG A 243 -16.79 -16.13 -1.76
C ARG A 243 -18.21 -16.16 -1.23
N CYS A 244 -18.98 -17.20 -1.55
CA CYS A 244 -20.35 -17.36 -1.01
C CYS A 244 -20.38 -17.58 0.50
N GLN A 245 -19.26 -17.94 1.12
CA GLN A 245 -19.12 -18.24 2.55
C GLN A 245 -18.26 -17.19 3.29
N SER A 246 -17.68 -16.22 2.60
CA SER A 246 -16.74 -15.24 3.16
C SER A 246 -17.14 -13.79 2.93
N VAL A 247 -16.53 -12.87 3.70
CA VAL A 247 -16.61 -11.43 3.43
C VAL A 247 -15.70 -11.13 2.23
N LEU A 248 -16.19 -10.33 1.29
CA LEU A 248 -15.46 -9.97 0.07
C LEU A 248 -14.22 -9.10 0.34
N ASP A 249 -14.25 -8.33 1.42
CA ASP A 249 -13.10 -7.54 1.84
C ASP A 249 -12.00 -8.46 2.42
N GLU A 250 -10.87 -8.53 1.72
CA GLU A 250 -9.69 -9.30 2.13
C GLU A 250 -9.09 -8.82 3.45
N HIS A 251 -9.26 -7.55 3.80
CA HIS A 251 -8.78 -7.00 5.07
C HIS A 251 -9.57 -7.50 6.27
N LEU A 252 -10.81 -7.93 6.03
CA LEU A 252 -11.73 -8.43 7.04
C LEU A 252 -11.76 -9.95 7.06
N CYS A 253 -11.27 -10.61 6.00
CA CYS A 253 -11.39 -12.04 5.80
C CYS A 253 -10.04 -12.70 5.46
N ALA A 254 -9.52 -13.51 6.39
CA ALA A 254 -8.31 -14.30 6.18
C ALA A 254 -8.40 -15.26 4.98
N VAL A 255 -9.58 -15.87 4.74
CA VAL A 255 -9.76 -16.76 3.57
C VAL A 255 -9.68 -15.98 2.26
N THR A 256 -10.35 -14.83 2.17
CA THR A 256 -10.31 -13.98 0.98
C THR A 256 -8.90 -13.43 0.77
N HIS A 257 -8.19 -13.04 1.84
CA HIS A 257 -6.79 -12.65 1.80
C HIS A 257 -5.89 -13.77 1.22
N THR A 258 -5.99 -15.00 1.75
CA THR A 258 -5.21 -16.15 1.23
C THR A 258 -5.53 -16.47 -0.24
N THR A 259 -6.73 -16.15 -0.71
CA THR A 259 -7.17 -16.48 -2.08
C THR A 259 -7.12 -15.30 -3.06
N ALA A 260 -6.74 -14.10 -2.61
CA ALA A 260 -6.90 -12.84 -3.35
C ALA A 260 -6.25 -12.86 -4.74
N CYS A 261 -5.06 -13.44 -4.87
CA CYS A 261 -4.30 -13.48 -6.12
C CYS A 261 -4.52 -14.74 -6.95
N LEU A 262 -5.13 -15.80 -6.38
CA LEU A 262 -5.20 -17.12 -7.00
C LEU A 262 -5.89 -17.10 -8.36
N ALA A 263 -7.03 -16.40 -8.47
CA ALA A 263 -7.78 -16.31 -9.73
C ALA A 263 -6.93 -15.77 -10.88
N ARG A 264 -6.12 -14.75 -10.58
CA ARG A 264 -5.32 -14.04 -11.57
C ARG A 264 -4.09 -14.85 -11.97
N HIS A 265 -3.39 -15.43 -11.00
CA HIS A 265 -2.26 -16.32 -11.25
C HIS A 265 -2.70 -17.56 -12.05
N ALA A 266 -3.82 -18.18 -11.68
CA ALA A 266 -4.37 -19.28 -12.44
C ALA A 266 -4.78 -18.87 -13.87
N TYR A 267 -5.32 -17.67 -14.07
CA TYR A 267 -5.66 -17.17 -15.41
C TYR A 267 -4.43 -17.07 -16.32
N HIS A 268 -3.33 -16.55 -15.80
CA HIS A 268 -2.06 -16.37 -16.53
C HIS A 268 -1.16 -17.62 -16.56
N ALA A 269 -1.54 -18.71 -15.89
CA ALA A 269 -0.75 -19.93 -15.89
C ALA A 269 -0.73 -20.60 -17.28
N ASP A 270 0.46 -21.01 -17.73
CA ASP A 270 0.68 -21.62 -19.05
C ASP A 270 0.61 -23.15 -19.04
N SER A 271 0.52 -23.79 -17.86
CA SER A 271 0.51 -25.24 -17.72
C SER A 271 -0.46 -25.73 -16.64
N ILE A 272 -0.92 -26.98 -16.78
CA ILE A 272 -1.78 -27.65 -15.79
C ILE A 272 -1.04 -27.81 -14.46
N SER A 273 0.23 -28.19 -14.51
CA SER A 273 1.07 -28.37 -13.32
C SER A 273 1.13 -27.10 -12.47
N LEU A 274 1.27 -25.94 -13.11
CA LEU A 274 1.31 -24.65 -12.42
C LEU A 274 -0.03 -24.31 -11.77
N VAL A 275 -1.15 -24.52 -12.47
CA VAL A 275 -2.49 -24.28 -11.88
C VAL A 275 -2.75 -25.22 -10.70
N CYS A 276 -2.37 -26.50 -10.82
CA CYS A 276 -2.49 -27.47 -9.74
C CYS A 276 -1.60 -27.11 -8.55
N ALA A 277 -0.34 -26.68 -8.77
CA ALA A 277 0.56 -26.26 -7.71
C ALA A 277 0.01 -25.04 -6.94
N LEU A 278 -0.47 -24.01 -7.66
CA LEU A 278 -1.12 -22.84 -7.07
C LEU A 278 -2.33 -23.22 -6.20
N LEU A 279 -3.22 -24.09 -6.72
CA LEU A 279 -4.40 -24.50 -5.96
C LEU A 279 -4.03 -25.41 -4.79
N CYS A 280 -3.07 -26.33 -4.94
CA CYS A 280 -2.56 -27.17 -3.84
C CYS A 280 -1.98 -26.32 -2.71
N GLU A 281 -1.18 -25.29 -3.01
CA GLU A 281 -0.59 -24.41 -1.98
C GLU A 281 -1.67 -23.69 -1.16
N VAL A 282 -2.70 -23.17 -1.84
CA VAL A 282 -3.83 -22.50 -1.17
C VAL A 282 -4.65 -23.50 -0.34
N LEU A 283 -4.98 -24.68 -0.89
CA LEU A 283 -5.72 -25.71 -0.17
C LEU A 283 -4.93 -26.19 1.06
N GLN A 284 -3.63 -26.46 0.90
CA GLN A 284 -2.74 -26.86 2.00
C GLN A 284 -2.72 -25.80 3.10
N THR A 285 -2.60 -24.52 2.73
CA THR A 285 -2.61 -23.40 3.68
C THR A 285 -3.94 -23.33 4.44
N LEU A 286 -5.08 -23.44 3.76
CA LEU A 286 -6.40 -23.45 4.41
C LEU A 286 -6.61 -24.69 5.30
N ILE A 287 -6.00 -25.82 4.96
CA ILE A 287 -6.06 -27.05 5.75
C ILE A 287 -5.22 -26.92 7.02
N ALA A 288 -3.95 -26.56 6.89
CA ALA A 288 -2.99 -26.48 8.00
C ALA A 288 -3.31 -25.36 9.00
N THR A 289 -3.78 -24.21 8.52
CA THR A 289 -4.33 -23.15 9.38
C THR A 289 -5.71 -23.49 9.94
N GLY A 290 -6.31 -24.56 9.42
CA GLY A 290 -7.61 -25.11 9.77
C GLY A 290 -8.83 -24.36 9.20
N LEU A 291 -8.63 -23.26 8.48
CA LEU A 291 -9.71 -22.43 7.92
C LEU A 291 -10.74 -23.24 7.11
N HIS A 292 -10.33 -24.39 6.56
CA HIS A 292 -11.20 -25.37 5.90
C HIS A 292 -12.41 -25.80 6.75
N VAL A 293 -12.26 -25.98 8.07
CA VAL A 293 -13.35 -26.38 8.97
C VAL A 293 -14.47 -25.34 8.99
N ARG A 294 -14.12 -24.05 8.97
CA ARG A 294 -15.11 -22.97 8.93
C ARG A 294 -15.88 -22.96 7.61
N LEU A 295 -15.19 -23.16 6.50
CA LEU A 295 -15.80 -23.24 5.17
C LEU A 295 -16.79 -24.42 5.06
N LEU A 296 -16.59 -25.50 5.82
CA LEU A 296 -17.54 -26.61 5.87
C LEU A 296 -18.83 -26.32 6.64
N THR A 297 -18.75 -25.53 7.72
CA THR A 297 -19.84 -25.44 8.71
C THR A 297 -21.14 -24.79 8.24
N GLY A 298 -21.19 -24.07 7.11
CA GLY A 298 -22.41 -23.67 6.40
C GLY A 298 -23.57 -23.02 7.20
N LYS A 299 -23.36 -22.61 8.46
CA LYS A 299 -24.39 -22.14 9.38
C LYS A 299 -24.50 -20.62 9.33
N GLN A 300 -25.68 -20.07 9.65
CA GLN A 300 -25.85 -18.62 9.85
C GLN A 300 -24.87 -18.06 10.91
N SER A 301 -24.44 -18.88 11.87
CA SER A 301 -23.38 -18.54 12.84
C SER A 301 -22.01 -18.33 12.19
N THR A 302 -21.70 -19.01 11.08
CA THR A 302 -20.46 -18.82 10.32
C THR A 302 -20.43 -17.44 9.66
N ARG A 303 -21.58 -16.90 9.22
CA ARG A 303 -21.70 -15.49 8.78
C ARG A 303 -21.48 -14.49 9.92
N ALA A 304 -21.80 -14.85 11.17
CA ALA A 304 -21.54 -14.02 12.35
C ALA A 304 -20.07 -14.14 12.83
N MET A 305 -19.40 -15.27 12.69
CA MET A 305 -17.95 -15.40 12.98
C MET A 305 -17.06 -14.81 11.87
N MET A 306 -17.56 -14.80 10.63
CA MET A 306 -16.99 -14.02 9.53
C MET A 306 -17.52 -12.58 9.53
N SER A 307 -18.46 -12.22 10.42
CA SER A 307 -18.79 -10.83 10.66
C SER A 307 -17.55 -10.24 11.30
N ALA A 308 -16.79 -9.54 10.48
CA ALA A 308 -15.61 -8.82 10.90
C ALA A 308 -16.14 -7.55 11.55
N PRO A 309 -16.18 -7.47 12.91
CA PRO A 309 -16.68 -6.26 13.55
C PRO A 309 -15.88 -5.07 13.07
N THR A 310 -16.55 -3.96 12.84
CA THR A 310 -15.96 -2.67 12.51
C THR A 310 -16.48 -1.65 13.49
N VAL A 311 -15.76 -0.55 13.64
CA VAL A 311 -16.21 0.58 14.47
C VAL A 311 -17.03 1.52 13.60
N LYS A 312 -18.16 2.01 14.08
CA LYS A 312 -18.92 3.03 13.34
C LYS A 312 -18.17 4.35 13.36
N ALA A 313 -18.15 5.07 12.24
CA ALA A 313 -17.50 6.38 12.14
C ALA A 313 -17.93 7.37 13.24
N THR A 314 -19.18 7.29 13.70
CA THR A 314 -19.72 8.12 14.79
C THR A 314 -19.17 7.80 16.18
N ASP A 315 -18.67 6.59 16.39
CA ASP A 315 -18.18 6.12 17.69
C ASP A 315 -16.66 6.34 17.84
N VAL A 316 -15.92 6.46 16.74
CA VAL A 316 -14.46 6.71 16.75
C VAL A 316 -14.10 7.96 17.57
N PRO A 317 -14.74 9.14 17.38
CA PRO A 317 -14.38 10.34 18.15
C PRO A 317 -14.66 10.21 19.65
N ARG A 318 -15.59 9.32 20.06
CA ARG A 318 -15.95 9.12 21.47
C ARG A 318 -14.93 8.28 22.22
N ALA A 319 -14.34 7.30 21.54
CA ALA A 319 -13.32 6.43 22.11
C ALA A 319 -11.91 7.01 22.00
N ALA A 320 -11.67 7.91 21.03
CA ALA A 320 -10.37 8.53 20.79
C ALA A 320 -9.90 9.37 21.99
N PRO A 321 -8.60 9.36 22.29
CA PRO A 321 -8.03 10.21 23.34
C PRO A 321 -8.16 11.69 22.97
N SER A 322 -8.29 12.55 23.99
CA SER A 322 -8.26 14.00 23.79
C SER A 322 -6.95 14.42 23.12
N ARG A 323 -6.98 15.44 22.26
CA ARG A 323 -5.79 15.99 21.59
C ARG A 323 -4.65 16.29 22.56
N GLY A 324 -4.96 16.90 23.72
CA GLY A 324 -3.96 17.21 24.75
C GLY A 324 -3.20 16.00 25.27
N ALA A 325 -3.81 14.82 25.33
CA ALA A 325 -3.16 13.58 25.79
C ALA A 325 -2.14 13.01 24.79
N LEU A 326 -2.23 13.42 23.52
CA LEU A 326 -1.33 12.99 22.45
C LEU A 326 -0.14 13.94 22.24
N LEU A 327 -0.10 15.08 22.94
CA LEU A 327 1.00 16.02 22.81
C LEU A 327 2.22 15.54 23.61
N ARG A 328 3.42 15.74 23.04
CA ARG A 328 4.70 15.35 23.66
C ARG A 328 5.64 16.52 23.90
N ARG A 329 5.57 17.56 23.06
CA ARG A 329 6.40 18.77 23.20
C ARG A 329 5.81 19.68 24.27
N ALA A 330 6.62 20.09 25.24
CA ALA A 330 6.19 20.92 26.36
C ALA A 330 5.50 22.22 25.91
N GLU A 331 6.04 22.89 24.88
CA GLU A 331 5.45 24.11 24.31
C GLU A 331 4.08 23.86 23.69
N GLU A 332 3.88 22.71 23.03
CA GLU A 332 2.60 22.34 22.42
C GLU A 332 1.56 22.03 23.51
N VAL A 333 1.96 21.31 24.57
CA VAL A 333 1.13 21.02 25.74
C VAL A 333 0.69 22.30 26.43
N GLU A 334 1.61 23.22 26.68
CA GLU A 334 1.32 24.52 27.31
C GLU A 334 0.37 25.34 26.45
N ARG A 335 0.67 25.46 25.14
CA ARG A 335 -0.12 26.28 24.23
C ARG A 335 -1.55 25.74 24.07
N TRP A 336 -1.69 24.43 23.84
CA TRP A 336 -2.99 23.81 23.68
C TRP A 336 -3.78 23.81 25.01
N GLY A 337 -3.10 23.58 26.14
CA GLY A 337 -3.69 23.68 27.46
C GLY A 337 -4.28 25.07 27.74
N ALA A 338 -3.59 26.14 27.33
CA ALA A 338 -4.09 27.51 27.44
C ALA A 338 -5.35 27.74 26.58
N VAL A 339 -5.41 27.18 25.36
CA VAL A 339 -6.61 27.22 24.50
C VAL A 339 -7.79 26.52 25.18
N GLU A 340 -7.60 25.31 25.69
CA GLU A 340 -8.65 24.55 26.38
C GLU A 340 -9.10 25.24 27.68
N GLN A 341 -8.17 25.79 28.46
CA GLN A 341 -8.47 26.52 29.68
C GLN A 341 -9.30 27.77 29.38
N GLN A 342 -8.91 28.53 28.36
CA GLN A 342 -9.64 29.73 27.95
C GLN A 342 -11.05 29.40 27.44
N GLN A 343 -11.19 28.29 26.71
CA GLN A 343 -12.51 27.78 26.32
C GLN A 343 -13.35 27.46 27.56
N ARG A 344 -12.84 26.66 28.50
CA ARG A 344 -13.57 26.26 29.72
C ARG A 344 -13.97 27.45 30.59
N GLN A 345 -13.11 28.46 30.72
CA GLN A 345 -13.38 29.66 31.50
C GLN A 345 -14.54 30.50 30.91
N HIS A 346 -14.71 30.49 29.59
CA HIS A 346 -15.77 31.24 28.91
C HIS A 346 -17.03 30.40 28.60
N SER A 347 -16.95 29.07 28.64
CA SER A 347 -18.11 28.17 28.58
C SER A 347 -19.05 28.27 29.79
N LEU A 348 -18.64 28.98 30.85
CA LEU A 348 -19.49 29.34 32.00
C LEU A 348 -20.37 30.58 31.72
N SER A 349 -20.20 31.23 30.55
CA SER A 349 -21.04 32.34 30.09
C SER A 349 -22.21 31.84 29.22
N ILE A 350 -23.24 32.68 29.05
CA ILE A 350 -24.50 32.33 28.37
C ILE A 350 -24.29 31.99 26.88
N ASP A 351 -23.20 32.47 26.28
CA ASP A 351 -22.86 32.21 24.87
C ASP A 351 -21.75 31.16 24.74
N PRO A 352 -21.91 30.12 23.89
CA PRO A 352 -20.89 29.10 23.69
C PRO A 352 -19.65 29.74 23.07
N PHE A 353 -18.52 29.71 23.78
CA PHE A 353 -17.24 30.22 23.30
C PHE A 353 -16.54 29.16 22.42
N PRO A 354 -16.49 29.32 21.09
CA PRO A 354 -15.96 28.28 20.21
C PRO A 354 -14.45 28.11 20.41
N LEU A 355 -13.96 26.87 20.30
CA LEU A 355 -12.54 26.53 20.44
C LEU A 355 -11.66 27.37 19.49
N ALA A 356 -12.13 27.62 18.27
CA ALA A 356 -11.43 28.47 17.29
C ALA A 356 -11.26 29.92 17.77
N THR A 357 -12.21 30.45 18.54
CA THR A 357 -12.11 31.79 19.12
C THR A 357 -11.11 31.83 20.27
N ALA A 358 -11.08 30.79 21.12
CA ALA A 358 -10.04 30.64 22.15
C ALA A 358 -8.64 30.58 21.54
N ALA A 359 -8.46 29.77 20.48
CA ALA A 359 -7.20 29.68 19.77
C ALA A 359 -6.78 31.00 19.12
N ALA A 360 -7.73 31.76 18.57
CA ALA A 360 -7.46 33.08 18.00
C ALA A 360 -6.98 34.09 19.05
N VAL A 361 -7.55 34.09 20.25
CA VAL A 361 -7.07 34.95 21.35
C VAL A 361 -5.67 34.53 21.79
N GLN A 362 -5.37 33.23 21.87
CA GLN A 362 -4.02 32.75 22.17
C GLN A 362 -3.00 33.20 21.12
N PHE A 363 -3.37 33.22 19.84
CA PHE A 363 -2.52 33.75 18.78
C PHE A 363 -2.29 35.27 18.90
N GLN A 364 -3.32 36.05 19.28
CA GLN A 364 -3.15 37.48 19.53
C GLN A 364 -2.18 37.77 20.68
N LEU A 365 -2.18 36.92 21.71
CA LEU A 365 -1.24 37.02 22.83
C LEU A 365 0.18 36.57 22.44
N HIS A 366 0.27 35.54 21.59
CA HIS A 366 1.53 34.93 21.18
C HIS A 366 1.52 34.63 19.68
N PRO A 367 1.96 35.56 18.81
CA PRO A 367 1.86 35.44 17.36
C PRO A 367 2.99 34.54 16.79
N THR A 368 2.97 33.26 17.16
CA THR A 368 3.94 32.24 16.73
C THR A 368 3.31 31.25 15.75
N SER A 369 4.14 30.50 15.03
CA SER A 369 3.70 29.41 14.15
C SER A 369 2.89 28.36 14.91
N LEU A 370 3.28 28.05 16.15
CA LEU A 370 2.57 27.11 17.01
C LEU A 370 1.16 27.60 17.37
N SER A 371 1.00 28.84 17.80
CA SER A 371 -0.32 29.40 18.10
C SER A 371 -1.22 29.45 16.85
N TRP A 372 -0.64 29.71 15.67
CA TRP A 372 -1.37 29.65 14.40
C TRP A 372 -1.79 28.21 14.05
N ARG A 373 -0.92 27.22 14.30
CA ARG A 373 -1.27 25.79 14.17
C ARG A 373 -2.42 25.42 15.11
N CYS A 374 -2.45 25.93 16.34
CA CYS A 374 -3.58 25.73 17.25
C CYS A 374 -4.89 26.32 16.70
N MET A 375 -4.84 27.49 16.04
CA MET A 375 -6.01 28.03 15.34
C MET A 375 -6.48 27.09 14.23
N LEU A 376 -5.57 26.61 13.37
CA LEU A 376 -5.88 25.65 12.32
C LEU A 376 -6.52 24.36 12.88
N ALA A 377 -6.01 23.86 14.00
CA ALA A 377 -6.49 22.65 14.66
C ALA A 377 -7.90 22.79 15.26
N ALA A 378 -8.31 24.03 15.56
CA ALA A 378 -9.57 24.35 16.22
C ALA A 378 -10.71 24.67 15.24
N VAL A 379 -10.40 24.86 13.96
CA VAL A 379 -11.36 25.22 12.92
C VAL A 379 -11.86 23.98 12.19
N GLU A 380 -13.17 23.77 12.18
CA GLU A 380 -13.80 22.62 11.51
C GLU A 380 -14.09 22.88 10.03
N ASP A 381 -14.34 24.13 9.63
CA ASP A 381 -14.69 24.45 8.24
C ASP A 381 -13.49 24.31 7.28
N VAL A 382 -13.67 23.57 6.18
CA VAL A 382 -12.60 23.27 5.21
C VAL A 382 -12.13 24.54 4.48
N SER A 383 -13.03 25.47 4.18
CA SER A 383 -12.69 26.70 3.46
C SER A 383 -11.91 27.68 4.35
N GLN A 384 -12.27 27.79 5.62
CA GLN A 384 -11.54 28.55 6.64
C GLN A 384 -10.17 27.93 6.91
N ARG A 385 -10.07 26.59 7.00
CA ARG A 385 -8.78 25.88 7.13
C ARG A 385 -7.86 26.15 5.94
N ARG A 386 -8.38 26.11 4.70
CA ARG A 386 -7.60 26.44 3.50
C ARG A 386 -7.10 27.88 3.51
N TRP A 387 -7.95 28.84 3.90
CA TRP A 387 -7.55 30.24 4.01
C TRP A 387 -6.49 30.45 5.10
N LEU A 388 -6.69 29.91 6.30
CA LEU A 388 -5.73 29.97 7.40
C LEU A 388 -4.41 29.29 7.03
N GLY A 389 -4.45 28.17 6.30
CA GLY A 389 -3.25 27.48 5.84
C GLY A 389 -2.44 28.36 4.89
N ARG A 390 -3.10 28.96 3.91
CA ARG A 390 -2.46 29.88 2.94
C ARG A 390 -1.80 31.05 3.64
N GLN A 391 -2.53 31.73 4.53
CA GLN A 391 -2.00 32.87 5.27
C GLN A 391 -0.91 32.45 6.26
N GLY A 392 -1.02 31.27 6.87
CA GLY A 392 -0.01 30.73 7.77
C GLY A 392 1.32 30.48 7.06
N VAL A 393 1.30 29.93 5.85
CA VAL A 393 2.51 29.74 5.03
C VAL A 393 3.16 31.06 4.65
N GLU A 394 2.36 32.11 4.38
CA GLU A 394 2.90 33.45 4.09
C GLU A 394 3.53 34.10 5.33
N LEU A 395 2.94 33.92 6.52
CA LEU A 395 3.43 34.47 7.79
C LEU A 395 4.64 33.71 8.36
N PHE A 396 4.63 32.38 8.23
CA PHE A 396 5.62 31.48 8.81
C PHE A 396 6.15 30.50 7.76
N PRO A 397 6.86 30.99 6.73
CA PRO A 397 7.24 30.19 5.58
C PRO A 397 8.22 29.07 5.91
N SER A 398 8.85 29.08 7.10
CA SER A 398 9.76 28.04 7.60
C SER A 398 9.10 26.98 8.46
N SER A 399 7.77 26.98 8.62
CA SER A 399 7.08 25.90 9.37
C SER A 399 6.64 24.80 8.41
N PRO A 400 7.31 23.63 8.38
CA PRO A 400 6.89 22.52 7.53
C PRO A 400 5.47 22.04 7.84
N GLU A 401 5.03 22.14 9.10
CA GLU A 401 3.69 21.76 9.53
C GLU A 401 2.61 22.66 8.88
N LEU A 402 2.85 23.96 8.75
CA LEU A 402 1.90 24.89 8.12
C LEU A 402 1.79 24.66 6.62
N HIS A 403 2.91 24.38 5.95
CA HIS A 403 2.91 23.98 4.55
C HIS A 403 2.14 22.67 4.33
N LEU A 404 2.36 21.68 5.21
CA LEU A 404 1.60 20.42 5.18
C LEU A 404 0.10 20.67 5.33
N GLN A 405 -0.32 21.44 6.34
CA GLN A 405 -1.73 21.77 6.57
C GLN A 405 -2.35 22.48 5.37
N TYR A 406 -1.62 23.40 4.73
CA TYR A 406 -2.11 24.09 3.54
C TYR A 406 -2.31 23.13 2.36
N VAL A 407 -1.32 22.30 2.04
CA VAL A 407 -1.42 21.33 0.94
C VAL A 407 -2.58 20.34 1.16
N LEU A 408 -2.74 19.84 2.38
CA LEU A 408 -3.85 18.94 2.75
C LEU A 408 -5.20 19.65 2.73
N ALA A 409 -5.27 20.93 3.09
CA ALA A 409 -6.49 21.73 2.99
C ALA A 409 -6.90 21.96 1.52
N VAL A 410 -5.94 22.18 0.61
CA VAL A 410 -6.21 22.28 -0.83
C VAL A 410 -6.77 20.95 -1.36
N LEU A 411 -6.14 19.82 -1.00
CA LEU A 411 -6.61 18.47 -1.34
C LEU A 411 -8.05 18.21 -0.86
N SER A 412 -8.34 18.47 0.42
CA SER A 412 -9.67 18.22 1.01
C SER A 412 -10.76 19.16 0.52
N SER A 413 -10.40 20.38 0.08
CA SER A 413 -11.36 21.34 -0.49
C SER A 413 -11.83 21.01 -1.91
N GLY A 414 -11.34 19.91 -2.51
CA GLY A 414 -11.66 19.55 -3.89
C GLY A 414 -11.01 20.46 -4.93
N GLY A 415 -9.83 21.03 -4.62
CA GLY A 415 -9.04 21.80 -5.59
C GLY A 415 -8.75 20.98 -6.85
N GLY A 416 -8.64 21.66 -8.00
CA GLY A 416 -8.28 20.98 -9.25
C GLY A 416 -6.89 20.34 -9.17
N VAL A 417 -6.65 19.27 -9.95
CA VAL A 417 -5.37 18.53 -9.98
C VAL A 417 -4.16 19.48 -10.15
N ALA A 418 -4.26 20.46 -11.06
CA ALA A 418 -3.21 21.44 -11.29
C ALA A 418 -2.91 22.30 -10.05
N GLU A 419 -3.94 22.78 -9.36
CA GLU A 419 -3.78 23.63 -8.16
C GLU A 419 -3.13 22.85 -7.00
N VAL A 420 -3.53 21.58 -6.82
CA VAL A 420 -2.94 20.69 -5.82
C VAL A 420 -1.46 20.47 -6.10
N VAL A 421 -1.11 20.13 -7.34
CA VAL A 421 0.27 19.89 -7.78
C VAL A 421 1.13 21.15 -7.62
N GLU A 422 0.64 22.31 -8.06
CA GLU A 422 1.36 23.57 -7.94
C GLU A 422 1.61 23.97 -6.48
N SER A 423 0.58 23.86 -5.63
CA SER A 423 0.71 24.16 -4.20
C SER A 423 1.75 23.26 -3.52
N CYS A 424 1.76 21.98 -3.89
CA CYS A 424 2.71 21.00 -3.39
C CYS A 424 4.15 21.30 -3.85
N LEU A 425 4.34 21.61 -5.14
CA LEU A 425 5.66 21.95 -5.68
C LEU A 425 6.20 23.26 -5.09
N ALA A 426 5.34 24.26 -4.88
CA ALA A 426 5.71 25.50 -4.23
C ALA A 426 6.19 25.27 -2.80
N ALA A 427 5.42 24.53 -1.99
CA ALA A 427 5.81 24.16 -0.63
C ALA A 427 7.14 23.40 -0.60
N CYS A 428 7.31 22.41 -1.48
CA CYS A 428 8.54 21.64 -1.61
C CYS A 428 9.75 22.53 -1.89
N ARG A 429 9.65 23.45 -2.86
CA ARG A 429 10.74 24.37 -3.22
C ARG A 429 11.10 25.30 -2.06
N THR A 430 10.09 25.91 -1.44
CA THR A 430 10.30 26.86 -0.33
C THR A 430 10.99 26.18 0.85
N LEU A 431 10.46 25.05 1.31
CA LEU A 431 11.00 24.34 2.47
C LEU A 431 12.40 23.77 2.19
N SER A 432 12.61 23.17 1.02
CA SER A 432 13.92 22.60 0.64
C SER A 432 14.99 23.70 0.55
N ALA A 433 14.65 24.86 -0.03
CA ALA A 433 15.56 26.00 -0.10
C ALA A 433 15.93 26.55 1.28
N GLN A 434 14.96 26.64 2.20
CA GLN A 434 15.21 27.12 3.57
C GLN A 434 16.03 26.13 4.39
N ALA A 435 15.75 24.83 4.27
CA ALA A 435 16.55 23.80 4.93
C ALA A 435 17.99 23.82 4.42
N ALA A 436 18.20 23.90 3.10
CA ALA A 436 19.52 24.04 2.51
C ALA A 436 20.25 25.30 3.01
N ALA A 437 19.56 26.45 3.04
CA ALA A 437 20.13 27.69 3.56
C ALA A 437 20.51 27.58 5.05
N SER A 438 19.68 26.91 5.87
CA SER A 438 19.95 26.70 7.30
C SER A 438 21.16 25.81 7.54
N VAL A 439 21.29 24.73 6.77
CA VAL A 439 22.45 23.82 6.83
C VAL A 439 23.73 24.54 6.40
N VAL A 440 23.70 25.27 5.27
CA VAL A 440 24.85 26.04 4.78
C VAL A 440 25.25 27.14 5.76
N ALA A 441 24.28 27.75 6.44
CA ALA A 441 24.53 28.76 7.46
C ALA A 441 25.01 28.18 8.81
N GLY A 442 25.09 26.84 8.96
CA GLY A 442 25.47 26.19 10.22
C GLY A 442 24.47 26.37 11.35
N LEU A 443 23.23 26.77 11.04
CA LEU A 443 22.17 27.00 12.02
C LEU A 443 21.38 25.72 12.35
N ASP A 444 21.46 24.72 11.46
CA ASP A 444 20.79 23.45 11.67
C ASP A 444 21.75 22.40 12.25
N CYS A 445 21.45 21.94 13.47
CA CYS A 445 22.10 20.76 14.07
C CYS A 445 21.50 19.43 13.56
N GLY A 446 20.96 19.42 12.33
CA GLY A 446 20.34 18.25 11.68
C GLY A 446 18.89 17.96 12.09
N GLN A 447 18.26 18.81 12.91
CA GLN A 447 16.88 18.60 13.36
C GLN A 447 15.86 19.21 12.40
N TYR A 448 16.12 20.43 11.91
CA TYR A 448 15.19 21.15 11.07
C TYR A 448 15.11 20.54 9.67
N ALA A 449 16.24 20.28 9.01
CA ALA A 449 16.28 19.65 7.69
C ALA A 449 15.63 18.26 7.70
N THR A 450 15.83 17.49 8.76
CA THR A 450 15.19 16.17 8.92
C THR A 450 13.67 16.32 9.06
N SER A 451 13.21 17.27 9.87
CA SER A 451 11.77 17.58 9.98
C SER A 451 11.18 18.00 8.64
N VAL A 452 11.82 18.91 7.93
CA VAL A 452 11.42 19.34 6.58
C VAL A 452 11.35 18.17 5.63
N ALA A 453 12.38 17.33 5.57
CA ALA A 453 12.44 16.18 4.67
C ALA A 453 11.28 15.19 4.91
N ARG A 454 10.92 14.94 6.19
CA ARG A 454 9.77 14.10 6.55
C ARG A 454 8.44 14.68 6.06
N HIS A 455 8.20 15.97 6.29
CA HIS A 455 6.98 16.63 5.86
C HIS A 455 6.86 16.68 4.33
N VAL A 456 7.97 17.02 3.65
CA VAL A 456 8.07 17.04 2.19
C VAL A 456 7.72 15.66 1.61
N ALA A 457 8.33 14.60 2.14
CA ALA A 457 8.02 13.24 1.70
C ALA A 457 6.54 12.88 1.86
N TYR A 458 5.94 13.22 3.02
CA TYR A 458 4.55 12.88 3.30
C TYR A 458 3.56 13.59 2.37
N PHE A 459 3.68 14.92 2.20
CA PHE A 459 2.75 15.63 1.32
C PHE A 459 2.95 15.28 -0.16
N LEU A 460 4.18 14.99 -0.61
CA LEU A 460 4.43 14.50 -1.97
C LEU A 460 3.72 13.17 -2.21
N ALA A 461 3.82 12.24 -1.25
CA ALA A 461 3.15 10.94 -1.34
C ALA A 461 1.63 11.08 -1.37
N ARG A 462 1.06 11.91 -0.48
CA ARG A 462 -0.39 12.16 -0.43
C ARG A 462 -0.92 12.77 -1.72
N VAL A 463 -0.23 13.77 -2.27
CA VAL A 463 -0.59 14.40 -3.55
C VAL A 463 -0.46 13.39 -4.69
N PHE A 464 0.65 12.64 -4.76
CA PHE A 464 0.86 11.64 -5.81
C PHE A 464 -0.24 10.57 -5.82
N VAL A 465 -0.55 9.99 -4.66
CA VAL A 465 -1.61 8.96 -4.53
C VAL A 465 -2.99 9.53 -4.89
N HIS A 466 -3.28 10.78 -4.51
CA HIS A 466 -4.53 11.43 -4.86
C HIS A 466 -4.65 11.68 -6.38
N VAL A 467 -3.63 12.28 -7.00
CA VAL A 467 -3.63 12.57 -8.43
C VAL A 467 -3.68 11.28 -9.25
N ALA A 468 -2.97 10.23 -8.84
CA ALA A 468 -2.96 8.93 -9.51
C ALA A 468 -4.34 8.24 -9.60
N GLN A 469 -5.30 8.62 -8.75
CA GLN A 469 -6.68 8.11 -8.83
C GLN A 469 -7.48 8.73 -9.99
N THR A 470 -7.06 9.89 -10.48
CA THR A 470 -7.79 10.66 -11.49
C THR A 470 -7.02 10.78 -12.81
N ASP A 471 -5.71 10.98 -12.74
CA ASP A 471 -4.82 11.12 -13.89
C ASP A 471 -3.43 10.53 -13.59
N THR A 472 -3.19 9.33 -14.13
CA THR A 472 -1.94 8.60 -13.94
C THR A 472 -0.76 9.27 -14.63
N ALA A 473 -0.97 9.89 -15.80
CA ALA A 473 0.09 10.56 -16.54
C ALA A 473 0.58 11.81 -15.82
N THR A 474 -0.36 12.62 -15.31
CA THR A 474 -0.04 13.81 -14.51
C THR A 474 0.65 13.44 -13.20
N ALA A 475 0.21 12.38 -12.52
CA ALA A 475 0.88 11.90 -11.30
C ALA A 475 2.36 11.53 -11.58
N LEU A 476 2.62 10.78 -12.66
CA LEU A 476 3.98 10.40 -13.06
C LEU A 476 4.83 11.62 -13.43
N ALA A 477 4.26 12.57 -14.19
CA ALA A 477 4.94 13.81 -14.59
C ALA A 477 5.26 14.73 -13.39
N PHE A 478 4.43 14.69 -12.34
CA PHE A 478 4.65 15.42 -11.10
C PHE A 478 5.87 14.89 -10.32
N LEU A 479 5.98 13.56 -10.17
CA LEU A 479 6.97 12.97 -9.27
C LEU A 479 8.33 12.70 -9.96
N ALA A 480 8.34 12.37 -11.25
CA ALA A 480 9.55 11.99 -11.97
C ALA A 480 10.70 13.04 -11.92
N PRO A 481 10.44 14.35 -12.07
CA PRO A 481 11.52 15.36 -11.99
C PRO A 481 12.15 15.44 -10.60
N LEU A 482 11.36 15.27 -9.53
CA LEU A 482 11.83 15.34 -8.13
C LEU A 482 12.73 14.16 -7.75
N LEU A 483 12.55 13.03 -8.42
CA LEU A 483 13.32 11.80 -8.22
C LEU A 483 14.45 11.62 -9.23
N SER A 484 14.62 12.54 -10.19
CA SER A 484 15.72 12.46 -11.14
C SER A 484 17.07 12.62 -10.43
N SER A 485 18.10 11.97 -10.96
CA SER A 485 19.51 12.19 -10.59
C SER A 485 20.18 13.24 -11.50
N ASP A 486 19.49 13.70 -12.53
CA ASP A 486 20.05 14.64 -13.50
C ASP A 486 20.14 16.04 -12.87
N ALA A 487 21.35 16.57 -12.82
CA ALA A 487 21.62 17.91 -12.29
C ALA A 487 20.84 19.03 -13.03
N GLU A 488 20.42 18.77 -14.27
CA GLU A 488 19.62 19.69 -15.09
C GLU A 488 18.11 19.71 -14.73
N ALA A 489 17.63 18.77 -13.92
CA ALA A 489 16.20 18.65 -13.58
C ALA A 489 15.65 19.76 -12.66
N GLY A 490 16.50 20.67 -12.17
CA GLY A 490 16.12 22.01 -11.67
C GLY A 490 15.24 22.09 -10.41
N VAL A 491 14.76 20.98 -9.84
CA VAL A 491 13.92 20.97 -8.63
C VAL A 491 14.40 19.87 -7.68
N ALA A 492 15.39 20.18 -6.84
CA ALA A 492 15.82 19.28 -5.78
C ALA A 492 14.80 19.34 -4.62
N ALA A 493 14.05 18.26 -4.41
CA ALA A 493 13.29 18.04 -3.18
C ALA A 493 14.23 17.51 -2.09
N LEU A 494 14.21 18.12 -0.91
CA LEU A 494 14.91 17.56 0.24
C LEU A 494 14.16 16.32 0.73
N LEU A 495 14.74 15.13 0.49
CA LEU A 495 14.17 13.85 0.85
C LEU A 495 15.18 13.00 1.61
N LEU A 496 14.69 12.26 2.60
CA LEU A 496 15.47 11.20 3.23
C LEU A 496 15.62 10.00 2.26
N PRO A 497 16.69 9.19 2.39
CA PRO A 497 16.94 8.04 1.52
C PRO A 497 15.75 7.09 1.34
N LEU A 498 15.11 6.67 2.45
CA LEU A 498 13.93 5.80 2.42
C LEU A 498 12.76 6.44 1.70
N ALA A 499 12.46 7.72 1.97
CA ALA A 499 11.40 8.45 1.30
C ALA A 499 11.60 8.50 -0.22
N ARG A 500 12.84 8.75 -0.67
CA ARG A 500 13.18 8.75 -2.09
C ARG A 500 12.95 7.38 -2.74
N GLN A 501 13.36 6.30 -2.08
CA GLN A 501 13.09 4.94 -2.56
C GLN A 501 11.59 4.63 -2.59
N ASN A 502 10.85 4.96 -1.53
CA ASN A 502 9.43 4.67 -1.41
C ASN A 502 8.59 5.44 -2.43
N LEU A 503 8.91 6.70 -2.69
CA LEU A 503 8.31 7.49 -3.77
C LEU A 503 8.63 6.88 -5.15
N THR A 504 9.83 6.33 -5.33
CA THR A 504 10.18 5.60 -6.56
C THR A 504 9.35 4.32 -6.69
N LEU A 505 9.15 3.56 -5.62
CA LEU A 505 8.32 2.36 -5.62
C LEU A 505 6.83 2.67 -5.87
N LEU A 506 6.31 3.77 -5.33
CA LEU A 506 4.98 4.30 -5.67
C LEU A 506 4.85 4.58 -7.17
N MET A 507 5.86 5.21 -7.77
CA MET A 507 5.92 5.46 -9.21
C MET A 507 5.99 4.17 -10.02
N VAL A 508 6.81 3.20 -9.61
CA VAL A 508 6.94 1.88 -10.26
C VAL A 508 5.62 1.10 -10.16
N ALA A 509 4.99 1.09 -8.99
CA ALA A 509 3.70 0.45 -8.77
C ALA A 509 2.64 1.03 -9.71
N LEU A 510 2.52 2.36 -9.79
CA LEU A 510 1.58 3.03 -10.69
C LEU A 510 1.84 2.67 -12.16
N ARG A 511 3.10 2.62 -12.60
CA ARG A 511 3.45 2.21 -13.98
C ARG A 511 3.14 0.75 -14.25
N ARG A 512 3.26 -0.13 -13.24
CA ARG A 512 3.04 -1.58 -13.35
C ARG A 512 1.56 -1.92 -13.42
N THR A 513 0.74 -1.31 -12.56
CA THR A 513 -0.68 -1.68 -12.41
C THR A 513 -1.64 -0.69 -13.06
N GLY A 514 -1.17 0.50 -13.42
CA GLY A 514 -2.02 1.59 -13.92
C GLY A 514 -2.88 2.24 -12.84
N HIS A 515 -2.75 1.84 -11.57
CA HIS A 515 -3.54 2.39 -10.47
C HIS A 515 -2.80 2.28 -9.11
N LEU A 516 -3.20 3.11 -8.15
CA LEU A 516 -2.74 3.03 -6.74
C LEU A 516 -3.92 2.82 -5.78
N TYR A 517 -4.84 1.92 -6.14
CA TYR A 517 -5.91 1.51 -5.24
C TYR A 517 -5.35 1.08 -3.89
N TYR A 518 -6.05 1.48 -2.83
CA TYR A 518 -5.69 1.26 -1.43
C TYR A 518 -4.35 1.84 -0.95
N ALA A 519 -3.50 2.42 -1.81
CA ALA A 519 -2.24 3.04 -1.39
C ALA A 519 -2.45 4.23 -0.43
N LYS A 520 -3.62 4.86 -0.44
CA LYS A 520 -4.01 5.91 0.53
C LYS A 520 -4.13 5.39 1.96
N PHE A 521 -4.24 4.07 2.14
CA PHE A 521 -4.34 3.38 3.42
C PHE A 521 -3.02 2.79 3.90
N LEU A 522 -1.93 2.95 3.13
CA LEU A 522 -0.58 2.62 3.62
C LEU A 522 -0.16 3.61 4.72
N PRO A 523 0.82 3.25 5.57
CA PRO A 523 1.35 4.16 6.59
C PRO A 523 2.24 5.24 5.96
N LEU A 524 1.65 6.12 5.14
CA LEU A 524 2.36 7.17 4.41
C LEU A 524 3.05 8.17 5.35
N ALA A 525 2.55 8.35 6.57
CA ALA A 525 3.23 9.17 7.59
C ALA A 525 4.57 8.56 8.06
N ALA A 526 4.84 7.29 7.74
CA ALA A 526 6.11 6.60 7.98
C ALA A 526 6.90 6.37 6.69
N ILE A 527 6.59 7.08 5.59
CA ILE A 527 7.28 6.93 4.30
C ILE A 527 8.79 7.20 4.39
N SER A 528 9.22 7.92 5.43
CA SER A 528 10.62 8.23 5.69
C SER A 528 11.31 7.24 6.64
N ASP A 529 10.54 6.40 7.34
CA ASP A 529 11.01 5.62 8.47
C ASP A 529 10.92 4.09 8.23
N ILE A 530 10.06 3.64 7.30
CA ILE A 530 9.97 2.23 6.90
C ILE A 530 10.00 2.08 5.38
N ALA A 531 10.67 1.05 4.86
CA ALA A 531 10.67 0.77 3.43
C ALA A 531 9.33 0.19 2.98
N LEU A 532 8.88 0.61 1.81
CA LEU A 532 7.82 -0.05 1.05
C LEU A 532 8.44 -1.09 0.13
N GLU A 533 7.64 -2.06 -0.28
CA GLU A 533 8.01 -3.06 -1.28
C GLU A 533 6.85 -3.27 -2.25
N LEU A 534 7.14 -3.74 -3.45
CA LEU A 534 6.09 -4.13 -4.39
C LEU A 534 5.36 -5.37 -3.87
N SER A 535 4.03 -5.35 -3.89
CA SER A 535 3.24 -6.56 -3.69
C SER A 535 3.52 -7.57 -4.80
N PRO A 536 3.34 -8.89 -4.56
CA PRO A 536 3.47 -9.93 -5.58
C PRO A 536 2.73 -9.53 -6.86
N PRO A 537 3.31 -9.77 -8.05
CA PRO A 537 2.76 -9.27 -9.29
C PRO A 537 1.48 -10.00 -9.62
N ASP A 538 0.66 -9.30 -10.39
CA ASP A 538 -0.63 -9.76 -10.88
C ASP A 538 -0.53 -10.77 -12.04
N GLY A 539 0.59 -11.49 -12.16
CA GLY A 539 0.86 -12.41 -13.28
C GLY A 539 1.09 -11.71 -14.64
N ALA A 540 1.17 -10.37 -14.67
CA ALA A 540 1.54 -9.62 -15.86
C ALA A 540 3.05 -9.72 -16.11
N ASN A 541 3.46 -9.91 -17.37
CA ASN A 541 4.85 -9.72 -17.78
C ASN A 541 5.32 -8.33 -17.31
N PRO A 542 6.52 -8.20 -16.75
CA PRO A 542 7.05 -6.89 -16.37
C PRO A 542 7.03 -5.99 -17.60
N SER A 543 6.20 -4.95 -17.57
CA SER A 543 6.29 -3.90 -18.59
C SER A 543 7.67 -3.27 -18.49
N GLU A 544 8.30 -2.97 -19.64
CA GLU A 544 9.63 -2.33 -19.68
C GLU A 544 9.68 -1.04 -18.84
N SER A 545 8.53 -0.41 -18.62
CA SER A 545 8.33 0.88 -17.94
C SER A 545 8.73 0.96 -16.44
N GLY A 546 8.94 -0.18 -15.75
CA GLY A 546 9.33 -0.23 -14.33
C GLY A 546 10.78 -0.62 -14.06
N ARG A 547 11.41 -1.34 -15.00
CA ARG A 547 12.76 -1.92 -14.82
C ARG A 547 13.82 -0.85 -14.63
N ASP A 548 13.79 0.20 -15.43
CA ASP A 548 14.83 1.23 -15.44
C ASP A 548 14.80 2.06 -14.15
N ALA A 549 13.62 2.28 -13.58
CA ALA A 549 13.46 2.95 -12.29
C ALA A 549 13.99 2.07 -11.13
N LEU A 550 13.68 0.77 -11.12
CA LEU A 550 14.24 -0.16 -10.12
C LEU A 550 15.77 -0.27 -10.24
N TYR A 551 16.30 -0.27 -11.47
CA TYR A 551 17.75 -0.28 -11.70
C TYR A 551 18.42 1.02 -11.26
N ALA A 552 17.78 2.18 -11.48
CA ALA A 552 18.24 3.46 -10.96
C ALA A 552 18.22 3.49 -9.42
N SER A 553 17.18 2.93 -8.78
CA SER A 553 17.13 2.77 -7.32
C SER A 553 18.26 1.87 -6.80
N LEU A 554 18.58 0.78 -7.49
CA LEU A 554 19.71 -0.08 -7.10
C LEU A 554 21.04 0.68 -7.11
N LYS A 555 21.31 1.46 -8.17
CA LYS A 555 22.51 2.33 -8.25
C LYS A 555 22.54 3.37 -7.13
N LEU A 556 21.37 3.91 -6.76
CA LEU A 556 21.25 4.86 -5.67
C LEU A 556 21.60 4.22 -4.32
N VAL A 557 21.13 3.01 -4.04
CA VAL A 557 21.49 2.25 -2.82
C VAL A 557 22.99 1.96 -2.79
N THR A 558 23.59 1.57 -3.92
CA THR A 558 25.06 1.41 -4.01
C THR A 558 25.80 2.72 -3.69
N SER A 559 25.23 3.86 -4.10
CA SER A 559 25.80 5.19 -3.79
C SER A 559 25.69 5.51 -2.30
N TYR A 560 24.57 5.20 -1.64
CA TYR A 560 24.42 5.35 -0.19
C TYR A 560 25.46 4.54 0.59
N LYS A 561 25.72 3.31 0.15
CA LYS A 561 26.78 2.46 0.73
C LYS A 561 28.17 3.09 0.58
N ARG A 562 28.48 3.60 -0.63
CA ARG A 562 29.75 4.29 -0.91
C ARG A 562 29.90 5.56 -0.06
N ASP A 563 28.80 6.27 0.16
CA ASP A 563 28.78 7.54 0.89
C ASP A 563 28.62 7.34 2.41
N HIS A 564 28.78 6.10 2.90
CA HIS A 564 28.78 5.72 4.31
C HIS A 564 27.51 6.10 5.09
N PHE A 565 26.35 5.99 4.45
CA PHE A 565 25.06 6.03 5.16
C PHE A 565 24.96 4.87 6.17
N ASP A 566 24.05 5.04 7.14
CA ASP A 566 23.77 4.02 8.14
C ASP A 566 23.52 2.64 7.51
N ALA A 567 24.17 1.61 8.06
CA ALA A 567 24.16 0.27 7.48
C ALA A 567 22.77 -0.38 7.54
N GLN A 568 21.98 -0.08 8.58
CA GLN A 568 20.61 -0.62 8.73
C GLN A 568 19.68 0.01 7.71
N LEU A 569 19.81 1.32 7.49
CA LEU A 569 19.11 2.05 6.43
C LEU A 569 19.43 1.47 5.05
N VAL A 570 20.71 1.28 4.72
CA VAL A 570 21.14 0.73 3.42
C VAL A 570 20.62 -0.70 3.25
N SER A 571 20.74 -1.53 4.29
CA SER A 571 20.21 -2.90 4.30
C SER A 571 18.70 -2.95 4.07
N SER A 572 17.93 -2.05 4.71
CA SER A 572 16.47 -2.01 4.56
C SER A 572 16.07 -1.63 3.13
N CYS A 573 16.73 -0.59 2.59
CA CYS A 573 16.56 -0.17 1.20
C CYS A 573 16.88 -1.30 0.21
N ASP A 574 18.02 -1.96 0.37
CA ASP A 574 18.46 -3.06 -0.49
C ASP A 574 17.47 -4.24 -0.43
N ALA A 575 17.14 -4.73 0.76
CA ALA A 575 16.21 -5.83 0.94
C ALA A 575 14.82 -5.55 0.34
N ALA A 576 14.29 -4.33 0.50
CA ALA A 576 13.03 -3.90 -0.11
C ALA A 576 13.08 -3.84 -1.65
N LEU A 577 14.24 -3.49 -2.23
CA LEU A 577 14.44 -3.54 -3.68
C LEU A 577 14.58 -4.97 -4.18
N GLN A 578 15.35 -5.81 -3.48
CA GLN A 578 15.56 -7.22 -3.85
C GLN A 578 14.25 -7.99 -3.89
N ILE A 579 13.41 -7.86 -2.86
CA ILE A 579 12.08 -8.50 -2.86
C ILE A 579 11.19 -7.93 -3.96
N SER A 580 11.23 -6.61 -4.19
CA SER A 580 10.46 -5.97 -5.26
C SER A 580 10.88 -6.48 -6.64
N LEU A 581 12.18 -6.75 -6.84
CA LEU A 581 12.72 -7.38 -8.04
C LEU A 581 12.25 -8.83 -8.16
N LEU A 582 12.40 -9.66 -7.11
CA LEU A 582 11.93 -11.04 -7.11
C LEU A 582 10.45 -11.14 -7.49
N ARG A 583 9.62 -10.33 -6.82
CA ARG A 583 8.19 -10.22 -7.11
C ARG A 583 7.98 -9.77 -8.54
N THR A 584 8.69 -8.76 -9.04
CA THR A 584 8.56 -8.36 -10.46
C THR A 584 8.85 -9.50 -11.46
N PHE A 585 9.71 -10.45 -11.11
CA PHE A 585 10.08 -11.60 -11.96
C PHE A 585 9.44 -12.93 -11.51
N SER A 586 8.45 -12.91 -10.61
CA SER A 586 7.99 -14.13 -9.93
C SER A 586 7.12 -15.06 -10.79
N TYR A 587 6.89 -14.75 -12.05
CA TYR A 587 6.07 -15.55 -12.96
C TYR A 587 6.79 -16.80 -13.52
N ARG A 588 8.13 -16.87 -13.39
CA ARG A 588 8.93 -18.07 -13.70
C ARG A 588 10.09 -18.24 -12.73
N LEU A 589 10.22 -19.43 -12.15
CA LEU A 589 11.20 -19.77 -11.13
C LEU A 589 12.62 -19.54 -11.63
N ALA A 590 12.90 -19.92 -12.89
CA ALA A 590 14.21 -19.68 -13.52
C ALA A 590 14.63 -18.21 -13.56
N TYR A 591 13.69 -17.25 -13.56
CA TYR A 591 14.04 -15.83 -13.45
C TYR A 591 14.28 -15.40 -12.02
N ILE A 592 13.53 -15.95 -11.07
CA ILE A 592 13.74 -15.75 -9.63
C ILE A 592 15.14 -16.28 -9.26
N GLU A 593 15.49 -17.50 -9.68
CA GLU A 593 16.82 -18.11 -9.47
C GLU A 593 17.94 -17.21 -10.01
N ARG A 594 17.79 -16.67 -11.23
CA ARG A 594 18.77 -15.72 -11.81
C ARG A 594 18.87 -14.40 -11.05
N VAL A 595 17.80 -13.93 -10.41
CA VAL A 595 17.84 -12.74 -9.56
C VAL A 595 18.59 -13.09 -8.28
N VAL A 596 18.19 -14.17 -7.60
CA VAL A 596 18.82 -14.66 -6.36
C VAL A 596 20.33 -14.90 -6.55
N GLU A 597 20.75 -15.51 -7.65
CA GLU A 597 22.16 -15.73 -8.00
C GLU A 597 22.97 -14.43 -8.11
N LYS A 598 22.31 -13.30 -8.45
CA LYS A 598 22.97 -12.01 -8.69
C LYS A 598 22.86 -11.04 -7.52
N THR A 599 21.86 -11.18 -6.66
CA THR A 599 21.53 -10.21 -5.59
C THR A 599 22.06 -10.64 -4.23
N VAL A 600 23.21 -11.33 -4.16
CA VAL A 600 23.82 -11.89 -2.94
C VAL A 600 23.42 -11.10 -1.67
N PRO A 601 22.65 -11.69 -0.74
CA PRO A 601 22.09 -10.95 0.38
C PRO A 601 23.20 -10.48 1.34
N GLU A 602 23.24 -9.18 1.63
CA GLU A 602 24.29 -8.57 2.46
C GLU A 602 23.93 -8.46 3.95
N SER A 603 22.68 -8.75 4.32
CA SER A 603 22.20 -8.68 5.71
C SER A 603 21.28 -9.84 6.08
N PRO A 604 21.13 -10.16 7.39
CA PRO A 604 20.20 -11.18 7.86
C PRO A 604 18.76 -10.95 7.38
N LEU A 605 18.27 -9.70 7.45
CA LEU A 605 16.94 -9.35 6.97
C LEU A 605 16.80 -9.56 5.46
N SER A 606 17.79 -9.14 4.65
CA SER A 606 17.77 -9.35 3.20
C SER A 606 17.78 -10.83 2.85
N GLN A 607 18.62 -11.62 3.54
CA GLN A 607 18.69 -13.07 3.38
C GLN A 607 17.35 -13.73 3.69
N ALA A 608 16.75 -13.38 4.83
CA ALA A 608 15.49 -13.93 5.29
C ALA A 608 14.33 -13.60 4.34
N VAL A 609 14.24 -12.34 3.90
CA VAL A 609 13.22 -11.88 2.95
C VAL A 609 13.37 -12.60 1.60
N LEU A 610 14.57 -12.58 1.01
CA LEU A 610 14.85 -13.13 -0.32
C LEU A 610 14.55 -14.64 -0.38
N TYR A 611 15.09 -15.40 0.56
CA TYR A 611 14.95 -16.86 0.54
C TYR A 611 13.58 -17.34 1.00
N SER A 612 12.91 -16.63 1.92
CA SER A 612 11.54 -17.00 2.29
C SER A 612 10.56 -16.77 1.13
N GLU A 613 10.74 -15.71 0.34
CA GLU A 613 9.95 -15.50 -0.90
C GLU A 613 10.31 -16.49 -2.00
N TYR A 614 11.57 -16.90 -2.10
CA TYR A 614 11.99 -17.97 -3.01
C TYR A 614 11.29 -19.29 -2.68
N VAL A 615 11.24 -19.68 -1.40
CA VAL A 615 10.52 -20.88 -0.92
C VAL A 615 9.03 -20.82 -1.29
N ASP A 616 8.39 -19.66 -1.16
CA ASP A 616 7.00 -19.46 -1.59
C ASP A 616 6.82 -19.62 -3.10
N ALA A 617 7.75 -19.08 -3.89
CA ALA A 617 7.72 -19.26 -5.33
C ALA A 617 7.90 -20.72 -5.76
N VAL A 618 8.77 -21.48 -5.07
CA VAL A 618 8.92 -22.93 -5.29
C VAL A 618 7.60 -23.65 -4.98
N ALA A 619 6.92 -23.29 -3.89
CA ALA A 619 5.63 -23.88 -3.54
C ALA A 619 4.56 -23.63 -4.61
N GLN A 620 4.48 -22.39 -5.10
CA GLN A 620 3.51 -21.96 -6.10
C GLN A 620 3.78 -22.52 -7.50
N GLN A 621 5.05 -22.74 -7.86
CA GLN A 621 5.43 -23.16 -9.21
C GLN A 621 5.76 -24.64 -9.36
N GLN A 622 6.14 -25.32 -8.28
CA GLN A 622 6.48 -26.74 -8.28
C GLN A 622 5.55 -27.52 -7.35
N SER A 623 5.75 -27.41 -6.04
CA SER A 623 4.91 -28.03 -5.01
C SER A 623 5.32 -27.58 -3.61
N VAL A 624 4.40 -27.68 -2.65
CA VAL A 624 4.70 -27.48 -1.21
C VAL A 624 5.81 -28.43 -0.74
N HIS A 625 5.81 -29.69 -1.18
CA HIS A 625 6.84 -30.66 -0.82
C HIS A 625 8.24 -30.22 -1.28
N ALA A 626 8.38 -29.76 -2.53
CA ALA A 626 9.66 -29.22 -3.02
C ALA A 626 10.11 -27.99 -2.20
N ALA A 627 9.17 -27.12 -1.83
CA ALA A 627 9.47 -25.95 -1.01
C ALA A 627 9.97 -26.32 0.39
N VAL A 628 9.42 -27.37 1.01
CA VAL A 628 9.89 -27.91 2.30
C VAL A 628 11.35 -28.38 2.18
N LEU A 629 11.68 -29.15 1.13
CA LEU A 629 13.05 -29.63 0.90
C LEU A 629 14.04 -28.47 0.69
N VAL A 630 13.63 -27.44 -0.05
CA VAL A 630 14.44 -26.23 -0.25
C VAL A 630 14.63 -25.48 1.07
N ALA A 631 13.57 -25.34 1.89
CA ALA A 631 13.65 -24.70 3.19
C ALA A 631 14.62 -25.43 4.14
N ASP A 632 14.56 -26.77 4.18
CA ASP A 632 15.51 -27.57 4.94
C ASP A 632 16.95 -27.41 4.45
N ALA A 633 17.18 -27.39 3.13
CA ALA A 633 18.51 -27.18 2.56
C ALA A 633 19.07 -25.78 2.90
N LEU A 634 18.23 -24.74 2.84
CA LEU A 634 18.60 -23.38 3.22
C LEU A 634 18.92 -23.26 4.71
N ALA A 635 18.14 -23.94 5.56
CA ALA A 635 18.34 -23.93 7.01
C ALA A 635 19.63 -24.61 7.45
N ARG A 636 20.12 -25.61 6.69
CA ARG A 636 21.38 -26.32 6.96
C ARG A 636 22.60 -25.66 6.32
N ASN A 637 22.42 -24.60 5.55
CA ASN A 637 23.53 -23.93 4.89
C ASN A 637 24.36 -23.13 5.89
N GLU A 638 25.69 -23.18 5.74
CA GLU A 638 26.59 -22.36 6.55
C GLU A 638 26.28 -20.87 6.33
N GLY A 639 26.09 -20.13 7.42
CA GLY A 639 25.72 -18.71 7.37
C GLY A 639 24.21 -18.42 7.23
N ALA A 640 23.33 -19.39 7.50
CA ALA A 640 21.90 -19.13 7.70
C ALA A 640 21.69 -18.22 8.93
N SER A 641 20.93 -17.13 8.77
CA SER A 641 20.60 -16.22 9.88
C SER A 641 19.48 -16.73 10.78
N CYS A 642 19.45 -16.30 12.05
CA CYS A 642 18.33 -16.55 12.97
C CYS A 642 17.01 -16.03 12.39
N THR A 643 17.03 -14.87 11.72
CA THR A 643 15.85 -14.29 11.07
C THR A 643 15.30 -15.23 9.98
N LEU A 644 16.15 -15.80 9.13
CA LEU A 644 15.73 -16.77 8.10
C LEU A 644 15.09 -18.02 8.72
N ILE A 645 15.76 -18.62 9.71
CA ILE A 645 15.28 -19.84 10.37
C ILE A 645 13.90 -19.64 10.99
N LEU A 646 13.70 -18.51 11.67
CA LEU A 646 12.41 -18.19 12.29
C LEU A 646 11.29 -18.06 11.26
N LEU A 647 11.54 -17.34 10.15
CA LEU A 647 10.56 -17.16 9.07
C LEU A 647 10.24 -18.48 8.34
N LEU A 648 11.25 -19.30 8.04
CA LEU A 648 11.05 -20.61 7.42
C LEU A 648 10.25 -21.54 8.33
N ARG A 649 10.60 -21.62 9.62
CA ARG A 649 9.84 -22.41 10.61
C ARG A 649 8.37 -22.00 10.62
N GLY A 650 8.11 -20.70 10.66
CA GLY A 650 6.76 -20.15 10.64
C GLY A 650 5.99 -20.45 9.34
N ARG A 651 6.65 -20.32 8.19
CA ARG A 651 6.04 -20.64 6.89
C ARG A 651 5.73 -22.12 6.74
N LEU A 652 6.65 -23.01 7.14
CA LEU A 652 6.41 -24.46 7.09
C LEU A 652 5.24 -24.86 8.00
N ARG A 653 5.11 -24.24 9.18
CA ARG A 653 3.94 -24.42 10.04
C ARG A 653 2.63 -24.08 9.32
N MET A 654 2.59 -23.00 8.53
CA MET A 654 1.39 -22.67 7.72
C MET A 654 1.04 -23.71 6.66
N TRP A 655 1.96 -24.60 6.31
CA TRP A 655 1.73 -25.74 5.44
C TRP A 655 1.59 -27.07 6.20
N GLY A 656 1.61 -27.05 7.53
CA GLY A 656 1.55 -28.25 8.37
C GLY A 656 2.86 -29.04 8.43
N ALA A 657 3.97 -28.45 7.96
CA ALA A 657 5.30 -29.04 7.97
C ALA A 657 6.16 -28.47 9.11
N SER A 658 7.21 -29.20 9.48
CA SER A 658 8.21 -28.77 10.46
C SER A 658 9.57 -28.64 9.81
N LEU A 659 10.32 -27.61 10.18
CA LEU A 659 11.73 -27.50 9.80
C LEU A 659 12.54 -28.57 10.54
N SER A 660 13.41 -29.31 9.84
CA SER A 660 14.32 -30.25 10.48
C SER A 660 15.24 -29.53 11.51
N PRO A 661 15.56 -30.15 12.66
CA PRO A 661 16.10 -29.43 13.81
C PRO A 661 17.58 -29.04 13.62
N ASP A 662 17.86 -27.75 13.46
CA ASP A 662 19.20 -27.14 13.59
C ASP A 662 19.17 -25.70 14.16
N ALA A 663 18.06 -25.25 14.74
CA ALA A 663 17.92 -23.89 15.30
C ALA A 663 18.96 -23.58 16.39
N GLN A 664 19.40 -24.59 17.14
CA GLN A 664 20.44 -24.46 18.16
C GLN A 664 21.80 -24.05 17.57
N ASN A 665 22.17 -24.63 16.42
CA ASN A 665 23.46 -24.37 15.78
C ASN A 665 23.54 -22.91 15.32
N VAL A 666 22.48 -22.41 14.70
CA VAL A 666 22.41 -21.01 14.23
C VAL A 666 22.44 -20.02 15.40
N VAL A 667 21.76 -20.31 16.52
CA VAL A 667 21.84 -19.47 17.73
C VAL A 667 23.25 -19.50 18.34
N LEU A 668 23.93 -20.66 18.36
CA LEU A 668 25.30 -20.79 18.83
C LEU A 668 26.29 -19.99 17.97
N GLU A 669 26.13 -20.05 16.64
CA GLU A 669 26.92 -19.25 15.70
C GLU A 669 26.71 -17.75 15.92
N PHE A 670 25.46 -17.34 16.11
CA PHE A 670 25.11 -15.95 16.43
C PHE A 670 25.78 -15.47 17.72
N CYS A 671 25.69 -16.25 18.80
CA CYS A 671 26.33 -15.95 20.08
C CYS A 671 27.86 -15.85 19.93
N THR A 672 28.46 -16.78 19.18
CA THR A 672 29.91 -16.77 18.92
C THR A 672 30.34 -15.52 18.15
N ALA A 673 29.58 -15.13 17.12
CA ALA A 673 29.86 -13.93 16.32
C ALA A 673 29.72 -12.61 17.11
N ASN A 674 28.88 -12.60 18.15
CA ASN A 674 28.66 -11.45 19.02
C ASN A 674 29.43 -11.55 20.36
N HIS A 675 30.33 -12.52 20.50
CA HIS A 675 31.14 -12.71 21.72
C HIS A 675 30.30 -12.85 23.00
N LEU A 676 29.20 -13.60 22.91
CA LEU A 676 28.23 -13.83 23.97
C LEU A 676 28.09 -15.35 24.24
N SER A 677 27.79 -15.73 25.47
CA SER A 677 27.35 -17.10 25.80
C SER A 677 25.83 -17.27 25.61
N LEU A 678 25.34 -18.52 25.60
CA LEU A 678 23.90 -18.79 25.53
C LEU A 678 23.16 -18.31 26.80
N ASP A 679 23.80 -18.42 27.96
CA ASP A 679 23.19 -18.00 29.23
C ASP A 679 23.02 -16.48 29.28
N GLU A 680 23.99 -15.73 28.77
CA GLU A 680 23.90 -14.27 28.65
C GLU A 680 22.86 -13.81 27.63
N LEU A 681 22.65 -14.58 26.54
CA LEU A 681 21.52 -14.33 25.63
C LEU A 681 20.18 -14.54 26.35
N GLY A 682 20.10 -15.54 27.24
CA GLY A 682 18.92 -15.84 28.02
C GLY A 682 18.61 -14.85 29.15
N ASP A 683 19.57 -13.99 29.54
CA ASP A 683 19.44 -13.03 30.64
C ASP A 683 19.07 -11.62 30.13
N PRO A 684 17.81 -11.18 30.31
CA PRO A 684 17.38 -9.86 29.84
C PRO A 684 18.07 -8.69 30.55
N SER A 685 18.57 -8.89 31.77
CA SER A 685 19.27 -7.84 32.51
C SER A 685 20.65 -7.58 31.91
N HIS A 686 21.39 -8.64 31.63
CA HIS A 686 22.65 -8.57 30.88
C HIS A 686 22.44 -7.89 29.53
N LEU A 687 21.45 -8.33 28.74
CA LEU A 687 21.16 -7.73 27.44
C LEU A 687 20.86 -6.23 27.55
N ARG A 688 20.08 -5.80 28.55
CA ARG A 688 19.76 -4.38 28.76
C ARG A 688 21.03 -3.56 28.99
N ASP A 689 21.87 -3.98 29.93
CA ASP A 689 23.10 -3.26 30.27
C ASP A 689 24.05 -3.19 29.07
N ALA A 690 24.04 -4.26 28.28
CA ALA A 690 24.88 -4.37 27.10
C ALA A 690 24.39 -3.47 25.95
N PHE A 691 23.09 -3.35 25.69
CA PHE A 691 22.55 -2.42 24.67
C PHE A 691 22.68 -0.93 25.03
N GLN A 692 22.97 -0.59 26.29
CA GLN A 692 23.34 0.78 26.67
C GLN A 692 24.81 1.10 26.29
N GLN A 693 25.57 0.05 25.95
CA GLN A 693 26.89 -0.03 25.33
C GLN A 693 27.04 0.60 23.94
N PRO A 694 27.67 1.76 23.69
CA PRO A 694 27.83 2.30 22.32
C PRO A 694 28.57 1.35 21.36
N SER A 695 29.37 0.42 21.89
CA SER A 695 30.20 -0.53 21.16
C SER A 695 29.61 -1.95 21.10
N PHE A 696 28.44 -2.19 21.68
CA PHE A 696 28.04 -3.55 22.03
C PHE A 696 27.62 -4.41 20.84
N SER A 697 27.15 -3.84 19.72
CA SER A 697 26.53 -4.67 18.68
C SER A 697 27.09 -4.50 17.27
N ARG A 698 27.46 -5.62 16.66
CA ARG A 698 27.76 -5.75 15.22
C ARG A 698 26.54 -6.23 14.41
N SER A 699 25.57 -6.88 15.05
CA SER A 699 24.38 -7.45 14.42
C SER A 699 23.17 -6.52 14.49
N SER A 700 22.27 -6.61 13.51
CA SER A 700 21.04 -5.81 13.45
C SER A 700 20.04 -6.19 14.57
N PRO A 701 19.21 -5.25 15.07
CA PRO A 701 18.21 -5.54 16.10
C PRO A 701 17.22 -6.67 15.77
N VAL A 702 16.83 -6.81 14.49
CA VAL A 702 15.95 -7.90 14.02
C VAL A 702 16.56 -9.26 14.31
N GLU A 703 17.87 -9.41 14.05
CA GLU A 703 18.58 -10.67 14.26
C GLU A 703 18.67 -11.03 15.75
N TRP A 704 18.86 -10.04 16.63
CA TRP A 704 18.81 -10.26 18.08
C TRP A 704 17.44 -10.75 18.56
N VAL A 705 16.35 -10.13 18.08
CA VAL A 705 14.98 -10.56 18.43
C VAL A 705 14.77 -12.00 17.98
N CYS A 706 15.20 -12.35 16.77
CA CYS A 706 15.03 -13.70 16.23
C CYS A 706 15.91 -14.73 16.96
N ALA A 707 17.16 -14.39 17.27
CA ALA A 707 18.06 -15.24 18.05
C ALA A 707 17.50 -15.51 19.46
N TYR A 708 17.03 -14.47 20.14
CA TYR A 708 16.39 -14.59 21.45
C TYR A 708 15.12 -15.44 21.38
N ALA A 709 14.27 -15.23 20.37
CA ALA A 709 13.06 -16.04 20.19
C ALA A 709 13.36 -17.52 19.96
N LEU A 710 14.33 -17.83 19.10
CA LEU A 710 14.78 -19.21 18.85
C LEU A 710 15.37 -19.83 20.12
N HIS A 711 16.19 -19.08 20.87
CA HIS A 711 16.76 -19.52 22.14
C HIS A 711 15.67 -19.83 23.19
N VAL A 712 14.70 -18.93 23.37
CA VAL A 712 13.59 -19.13 24.31
C VAL A 712 12.76 -20.34 23.88
N MET A 713 12.38 -20.46 22.61
CA MET A 713 11.61 -21.62 22.14
C MET A 713 12.36 -22.94 22.33
N TRP A 714 13.68 -22.95 22.11
CA TRP A 714 14.52 -24.14 22.27
C TRP A 714 14.66 -24.55 23.75
N THR A 715 15.02 -23.62 24.64
CA THR A 715 15.26 -23.89 26.07
C THR A 715 13.99 -24.23 26.85
N SER A 716 12.82 -23.86 26.32
CA SER A 716 11.52 -24.18 26.92
C SER A 716 11.16 -25.66 26.83
N GLY A 717 11.64 -26.37 25.81
CA GLY A 717 11.13 -27.71 25.46
C GLY A 717 9.69 -27.70 24.96
N ASP A 718 9.25 -28.82 24.40
CA ASP A 718 7.90 -28.97 23.80
C ASP A 718 6.77 -29.06 24.86
N GLU A 719 7.09 -29.32 26.13
CA GLU A 719 6.12 -29.44 27.23
C GLU A 719 5.86 -28.13 28.00
N ALA A 720 6.62 -27.06 27.74
CA ALA A 720 6.41 -25.80 28.42
C ALA A 720 5.07 -25.17 28.06
N ALA A 721 4.32 -24.71 29.08
CA ALA A 721 3.12 -23.94 28.87
C ALA A 721 3.44 -22.66 28.08
N ALA A 722 2.67 -22.38 27.02
CA ALA A 722 2.86 -21.21 26.16
C ALA A 722 2.89 -19.88 26.93
N GLU A 723 2.18 -19.78 28.06
CA GLU A 723 2.25 -18.62 28.96
C GLU A 723 3.66 -18.36 29.53
N SER A 724 4.39 -19.42 29.91
CA SER A 724 5.76 -19.29 30.44
C SER A 724 6.77 -18.88 29.36
N VAL A 725 6.54 -19.29 28.12
CA VAL A 725 7.34 -18.89 26.95
C VAL A 725 7.04 -17.42 26.62
N TRP A 726 5.77 -17.03 26.70
CA TRP A 726 5.32 -15.65 26.53
C TRP A 726 5.98 -14.72 27.55
N GLU A 727 6.03 -15.10 28.83
CA GLU A 727 6.63 -14.27 29.89
C GLU A 727 8.11 -14.00 29.66
N ARG A 728 8.86 -15.03 29.23
CA ARG A 728 10.28 -14.89 28.86
C ARG A 728 10.45 -14.00 27.64
N MET A 729 9.67 -14.21 26.57
CA MET A 729 9.70 -13.32 25.40
C MET A 729 9.35 -11.86 25.76
N ASN A 730 8.41 -11.66 26.68
CA ASN A 730 7.96 -10.33 27.09
C ASN A 730 9.01 -9.58 27.93
N ALA A 731 9.99 -10.31 28.48
CA ALA A 731 11.11 -9.76 29.25
C ALA A 731 12.22 -9.14 28.38
N LEU A 732 12.19 -9.35 27.06
CA LEU A 732 13.16 -8.75 26.14
C LEU A 732 13.24 -7.22 26.34
N PRO A 733 14.45 -6.63 26.47
CA PRO A 733 14.61 -5.21 26.76
C PRO A 733 13.98 -4.32 25.69
N VAL A 734 13.27 -3.27 26.12
CA VAL A 734 12.64 -2.30 25.21
C VAL A 734 13.71 -1.48 24.48
N GLU A 735 14.86 -1.30 25.10
CA GLU A 735 16.05 -0.64 24.55
C GLU A 735 16.47 -1.27 23.23
N LEU A 736 16.35 -2.59 23.06
CA LEU A 736 16.61 -3.25 21.77
C LEU A 736 15.54 -2.89 20.72
N LEU A 737 14.27 -2.82 21.14
CA LEU A 737 13.13 -2.66 20.25
C LEU A 737 13.03 -1.24 19.69
N ILE A 738 13.25 -0.21 20.52
CA ILE A 738 13.07 1.20 20.13
C ILE A 738 13.94 1.66 18.95
N HIS A 739 14.99 0.93 18.63
CA HIS A 739 15.90 1.26 17.54
C HIS A 739 15.40 0.80 16.16
N ASP A 740 14.48 -0.17 16.10
CA ASP A 740 14.06 -0.78 14.84
C ASP A 740 12.58 -1.18 14.86
N ALA A 741 11.81 -0.59 13.95
CA ALA A 741 10.38 -0.83 13.80
C ALA A 741 10.06 -2.28 13.37
N VAL A 742 10.90 -2.89 12.54
CA VAL A 742 10.73 -4.26 12.06
C VAL A 742 11.02 -5.23 13.21
N ALA A 743 12.11 -5.04 13.95
CA ALA A 743 12.46 -5.87 15.11
C ALA A 743 11.37 -5.83 16.18
N THR A 744 10.85 -4.64 16.45
CA THR A 744 9.70 -4.42 17.33
C THR A 744 8.48 -5.20 16.86
N ALA A 745 8.13 -5.10 15.58
CA ALA A 745 6.99 -5.80 15.02
C ALA A 745 7.14 -7.32 15.13
N PHE A 746 8.32 -7.88 14.84
CA PHE A 746 8.62 -9.30 15.00
C PHE A 746 8.42 -9.76 16.45
N CYS A 747 8.99 -9.04 17.42
CA CYS A 747 8.84 -9.37 18.84
C CYS A 747 7.36 -9.43 19.25
N PHE A 748 6.56 -8.43 18.88
CA PHE A 748 5.15 -8.41 19.23
C PHE A 748 4.33 -9.46 18.50
N HIS A 749 4.62 -9.80 17.24
CA HIS A 749 3.89 -10.86 16.54
C HIS A 749 4.16 -12.24 17.15
N ILE A 750 5.39 -12.50 17.61
CA ILE A 750 5.70 -13.71 18.38
C ILE A 750 4.92 -13.73 19.70
N LEU A 751 4.86 -12.60 20.42
CA LEU A 751 4.05 -12.50 21.64
C LEU A 751 2.56 -12.69 21.38
N LEU A 752 2.05 -12.21 20.25
CA LEU A 752 0.66 -12.44 19.85
C LEU A 752 0.43 -13.92 19.58
N GLN A 753 1.34 -14.57 18.82
CA GLN A 753 1.29 -16.01 18.56
C GLN A 753 1.22 -16.81 19.86
N LEU A 754 2.15 -16.54 20.79
CA LEU A 754 2.22 -17.22 22.08
C LEU A 754 0.96 -16.97 22.93
N SER A 755 0.36 -15.78 22.86
CA SER A 755 -0.92 -15.52 23.53
C SER A 755 -2.09 -16.32 22.93
N GLY A 756 -2.07 -16.53 21.60
CA GLY A 756 -2.99 -17.39 20.88
C GLY A 756 -2.83 -18.87 21.23
N GLU A 757 -1.58 -19.34 21.31
CA GLU A 757 -1.23 -20.71 21.77
C GLU A 757 -1.68 -20.94 23.21
N ALA A 758 -1.46 -19.95 24.09
CA ALA A 758 -1.92 -19.95 25.48
C ALA A 758 -3.44 -19.82 25.64
N ARG A 759 -4.19 -19.50 24.57
CA ARG A 759 -5.64 -19.23 24.61
C ARG A 759 -6.03 -18.11 25.59
N SER A 760 -5.16 -17.14 25.83
CA SER A 760 -5.35 -16.11 26.85
C SER A 760 -5.69 -14.76 26.25
N ALA A 761 -6.97 -14.39 26.29
CA ALA A 761 -7.45 -13.08 25.84
C ALA A 761 -6.81 -11.91 26.62
N THR A 762 -6.48 -12.13 27.89
CA THR A 762 -5.80 -11.14 28.75
C THR A 762 -4.38 -10.86 28.27
N LEU A 763 -3.61 -11.92 27.98
CA LEU A 763 -2.25 -11.77 27.43
C LEU A 763 -2.31 -11.12 26.04
N PHE A 764 -3.25 -11.56 25.19
CA PHE A 764 -3.46 -10.97 23.87
C PHE A 764 -3.76 -9.46 23.97
N HIS A 765 -4.76 -9.05 24.75
CA HIS A 765 -5.11 -7.64 24.94
C HIS A 765 -3.92 -6.82 25.47
N ARG A 766 -3.16 -7.37 26.44
CA ARG A 766 -1.95 -6.72 26.98
C ARG A 766 -0.89 -6.54 25.89
N THR A 767 -0.65 -7.55 25.06
CA THR A 767 0.31 -7.49 23.94
C THR A 767 -0.11 -6.45 22.91
N VAL A 768 -1.37 -6.45 22.47
CA VAL A 768 -1.89 -5.46 21.50
C VAL A 768 -1.73 -4.05 22.03
N ARG A 769 -2.12 -3.81 23.30
CA ARG A 769 -1.98 -2.49 23.92
C ARG A 769 -0.52 -2.04 24.01
N ARG A 770 0.40 -2.94 24.40
CA ARG A 770 1.83 -2.60 24.49
C ARG A 770 2.43 -2.32 23.12
N CYS A 771 2.10 -3.13 22.12
CA CYS A 771 2.54 -2.98 20.73
C CYS A 771 2.09 -1.62 20.17
N LEU A 772 0.78 -1.36 20.14
CA LEU A 772 0.23 -0.15 19.54
C LEU A 772 0.66 1.12 20.29
N SER A 773 0.80 1.07 21.63
CA SER A 773 1.32 2.20 22.41
C SER A 773 2.78 2.54 22.06
N LEU A 774 3.64 1.53 21.90
CA LEU A 774 5.05 1.77 21.58
C LEU A 774 5.21 2.44 20.20
N PHE A 775 4.49 1.94 19.19
CA PHE A 775 4.48 2.55 17.85
C PHE A 775 3.79 3.92 17.83
N LEU A 776 2.79 4.14 18.69
CA LEU A 776 2.18 5.45 18.87
C LEU A 776 3.19 6.45 19.43
N GLU A 777 3.98 6.10 20.45
CA GLU A 777 5.01 6.99 20.98
C GLU A 777 6.02 7.38 19.90
N ALA A 778 6.52 6.41 19.12
CA ALA A 778 7.42 6.69 18.00
C ALA A 778 6.78 7.63 16.95
N HIS A 779 5.49 7.44 16.66
CA HIS A 779 4.74 8.30 15.76
C HIS A 779 4.60 9.73 16.28
N LEU A 780 4.26 9.91 17.56
CA LEU A 780 4.05 11.21 18.21
C LEU A 780 5.36 11.99 18.46
N LEU A 781 6.53 11.34 18.36
CA LEU A 781 7.82 12.04 18.35
C LEU A 781 8.09 12.74 17.01
N SER A 782 7.55 12.20 15.91
CA SER A 782 7.74 12.73 14.56
C SER A 782 6.61 13.68 14.13
N TRP A 783 5.39 13.44 14.63
CA TRP A 783 4.18 14.14 14.23
C TRP A 783 3.46 14.74 15.43
N SER A 784 2.86 15.91 15.27
CA SER A 784 2.15 16.59 16.35
C SER A 784 0.64 16.45 16.23
N ALA A 785 -0.03 16.11 17.35
CA ALA A 785 -1.49 16.10 17.40
C ALA A 785 -2.13 17.51 17.27
N VAL A 786 -1.33 18.60 17.31
CA VAL A 786 -1.78 19.96 16.98
C VAL A 786 -2.07 20.11 15.49
N GLU A 787 -1.54 19.23 14.64
CA GLU A 787 -1.83 19.27 13.21
C GLU A 787 -3.31 18.99 12.96
N GLY A 788 -4.01 19.91 12.28
CA GLY A 788 -5.45 19.78 11.98
C GLY A 788 -5.81 18.55 11.14
N SER A 789 -4.81 17.95 10.50
CA SER A 789 -4.91 16.71 9.73
C SER A 789 -4.46 15.46 10.48
N ALA A 790 -4.05 15.54 11.75
CA ALA A 790 -3.46 14.42 12.49
C ALA A 790 -4.35 13.15 12.48
N GLY A 791 -5.69 13.33 12.49
CA GLY A 791 -6.64 12.21 12.40
C GLY A 791 -6.65 11.49 11.04
N ASP A 792 -6.16 12.14 9.98
CA ASP A 792 -6.08 11.58 8.63
C ASP A 792 -4.70 10.97 8.31
N MET A 793 -3.75 11.06 9.26
CA MET A 793 -2.36 10.65 9.09
C MET A 793 -2.17 9.20 9.50
N ILE A 794 -2.25 8.31 8.52
CA ILE A 794 -2.01 6.89 8.73
C ILE A 794 -0.50 6.66 8.90
N GLY A 795 -0.10 6.30 10.12
CA GLY A 795 1.24 5.85 10.48
C GLY A 795 1.32 4.36 10.77
N LEU A 796 2.51 3.88 11.17
CA LEU A 796 2.74 2.48 11.57
C LEU A 796 1.77 1.93 12.63
N PRO A 797 1.42 2.62 13.73
CA PRO A 797 0.49 2.06 14.71
C PRO A 797 -0.90 1.78 14.11
N HIS A 798 -1.34 2.60 13.15
CA HIS A 798 -2.59 2.39 12.43
C HIS A 798 -2.51 1.13 11.58
N TYR A 799 -1.45 1.01 10.77
CA TYR A 799 -1.25 -0.15 9.91
C TYR A 799 -1.12 -1.46 10.71
N LEU A 800 -0.42 -1.43 11.86
CA LEU A 800 -0.31 -2.59 12.74
C LEU A 800 -1.65 -2.99 13.37
N SER A 801 -2.53 -2.03 13.70
CA SER A 801 -3.88 -2.37 14.18
C SER A 801 -4.64 -3.20 13.14
N LEU A 802 -4.45 -2.90 11.85
CA LEU A 802 -5.02 -3.66 10.74
C LEU A 802 -4.37 -5.05 10.61
N CYS A 803 -3.04 -5.14 10.62
CA CYS A 803 -2.33 -6.42 10.52
C CYS A 803 -2.73 -7.37 11.65
N ILE A 804 -2.72 -6.90 12.90
CA ILE A 804 -3.11 -7.70 14.07
C ILE A 804 -4.56 -8.16 13.94
N TYR A 805 -5.47 -7.28 13.49
CA TYR A 805 -6.87 -7.63 13.27
C TYR A 805 -7.06 -8.73 12.20
N GLN A 806 -6.29 -8.65 11.12
CA GLN A 806 -6.25 -9.64 10.03
C GLN A 806 -5.74 -11.00 10.52
N ASP A 807 -4.75 -11.00 11.42
CA ASP A 807 -4.07 -12.20 11.91
C ASP A 807 -4.84 -12.96 13.01
N VAL A 808 -5.83 -12.35 13.69
CA VAL A 808 -6.62 -13.01 14.76
C VAL A 808 -7.14 -14.42 14.39
N PRO A 809 -7.69 -14.67 13.20
CA PRO A 809 -8.13 -16.01 12.80
C PRO A 809 -6.99 -17.02 12.71
N LEU A 810 -5.78 -16.58 12.34
CA LEU A 810 -4.58 -17.43 12.26
C LEU A 810 -3.99 -17.71 13.64
N LEU A 811 -4.01 -16.69 14.52
CA LEU A 811 -3.62 -16.79 15.92
C LEU A 811 -4.44 -17.81 16.70
N LEU A 812 -5.76 -17.75 16.55
CA LEU A 812 -6.65 -18.63 17.27
C LEU A 812 -6.87 -19.96 16.57
N GLY A 813 -6.60 -20.03 15.27
CA GLY A 813 -7.12 -21.11 14.46
C GLY A 813 -8.65 -21.15 14.44
N PRO A 814 -9.22 -22.14 13.76
CA PRO A 814 -10.58 -22.06 13.21
C PRO A 814 -11.64 -22.68 14.10
N SER A 815 -11.25 -23.52 15.06
CA SER A 815 -12.13 -24.19 16.01
C SER A 815 -12.63 -23.27 17.13
N THR A 816 -12.10 -22.05 17.22
CA THR A 816 -12.49 -21.09 18.27
C THR A 816 -13.68 -20.24 17.85
N GLY A 817 -14.71 -20.17 18.69
CA GLY A 817 -15.80 -19.18 18.56
C GLY A 817 -15.35 -17.74 18.86
N ASP A 818 -14.14 -17.57 19.39
CA ASP A 818 -13.67 -16.34 20.03
C ASP A 818 -13.05 -15.31 19.06
N THR A 819 -12.90 -15.63 17.77
CA THR A 819 -12.32 -14.71 16.77
C THR A 819 -13.02 -13.35 16.77
N PHE A 820 -14.36 -13.34 16.89
CA PHE A 820 -15.11 -12.10 16.98
C PHE A 820 -14.71 -11.28 18.22
N ALA A 821 -14.69 -11.91 19.39
CA ALA A 821 -14.33 -11.26 20.65
C ALA A 821 -12.90 -10.72 20.63
N TRP A 822 -11.94 -11.47 20.08
CA TRP A 822 -10.55 -11.03 19.98
C TRP A 822 -10.36 -9.88 19.00
N ARG A 823 -11.09 -9.89 17.88
CA ARG A 823 -11.14 -8.73 16.96
C ARG A 823 -11.70 -7.49 17.66
N CYS A 824 -12.74 -7.64 18.50
CA CYS A 824 -13.24 -6.53 19.31
C CYS A 824 -12.17 -5.97 20.27
N LEU A 825 -11.34 -6.82 20.88
CA LEU A 825 -10.22 -6.36 21.73
C LEU A 825 -9.22 -5.49 20.94
N VAL A 826 -8.91 -5.86 19.69
CA VAL A 826 -8.03 -5.04 18.82
C VAL A 826 -8.66 -3.69 18.54
N LEU A 827 -9.95 -3.66 18.17
CA LEU A 827 -10.68 -2.43 17.87
C LEU A 827 -10.79 -1.51 19.10
N GLU A 828 -11.10 -2.08 20.27
CA GLU A 828 -11.18 -1.37 21.54
C GLU A 828 -9.86 -0.67 21.85
N VAL A 829 -8.75 -1.42 21.82
CA VAL A 829 -7.42 -0.87 22.10
C VAL A 829 -7.06 0.20 21.08
N ALA A 830 -7.21 -0.08 19.78
CA ALA A 830 -6.84 0.86 18.72
C ALA A 830 -7.67 2.15 18.78
N ALA A 831 -8.97 2.05 19.05
CA ALA A 831 -9.84 3.21 19.23
C ALA A 831 -9.44 4.02 20.48
N SER A 832 -9.18 3.37 21.61
CA SER A 832 -8.77 4.04 22.86
C SER A 832 -7.43 4.77 22.77
N LEU A 833 -6.56 4.34 21.84
CA LEU A 833 -5.26 4.95 21.57
C LEU A 833 -5.32 5.97 20.41
N GLY A 834 -6.44 6.08 19.70
CA GLY A 834 -6.56 6.97 18.53
C GLY A 834 -5.76 6.50 17.32
N VAL A 835 -5.50 5.19 17.20
CA VAL A 835 -4.70 4.58 16.12
C VAL A 835 -5.50 3.55 15.32
N LEU A 836 -6.83 3.69 15.29
CA LEU A 836 -7.70 2.80 14.54
C LEU A 836 -7.48 3.00 13.03
N HIS A 837 -7.21 1.91 12.32
CA HIS A 837 -7.04 1.97 10.87
C HIS A 837 -8.36 2.32 10.15
N PRO A 838 -8.35 3.19 9.11
CA PRO A 838 -9.58 3.58 8.42
C PRO A 838 -10.38 2.43 7.77
N LEU A 839 -9.70 1.38 7.31
CA LEU A 839 -10.36 0.18 6.76
C LEU A 839 -11.12 -0.66 7.82
N LEU A 840 -10.97 -0.35 9.11
CA LEU A 840 -11.71 -0.98 10.21
C LEU A 840 -12.90 -0.13 10.67
N VAL A 841 -13.17 0.98 9.98
CA VAL A 841 -14.29 1.89 10.25
C VAL A 841 -15.37 1.66 9.20
N ALA A 842 -16.61 1.47 9.64
CA ALA A 842 -17.77 1.44 8.78
C ALA A 842 -18.51 2.79 8.83
N ASP A 843 -19.02 3.19 7.67
CA ASP A 843 -19.83 4.40 7.50
C ASP A 843 -21.22 4.29 8.14
#